data_AF-A0A1A8WKG4-F1
#
_entry.id   AF-A0A1A8WKG4-F1
#
_cell.length_a   1.000
_cell.length_b   1.000
_cell.length_c   1.000
_cell.angle_alpha   90.00
_cell.angle_beta   90.00
_cell.angle_gamma   90.00
#
_symmetry.space_group_name_H-M   'P 1'
#
loop_
_entity.id
_entity.type
_entity.pdbx_description
1 polymer ?
#
loop_
_entity_poly.entity_id
_entity_poly.type
_entity_poly.pdbx_seq_one_letter_code
_entity_poly.pdbx_strand_id
1 'polypeptide(L)'
;MTTPGRGKMIYILNGAPGSGKDTQCRLIENKYNFKIITVSELLKEHVKDSMNKGEDGYSPDMGINLLNGEEKKDIEEIKNCINNGSLVSDDLVIKIVLKSLEKYMNSTEQYEGIVINGFPRTYKQGVLFQKCNFEITHCINILVSKETLLKRIMNRIIDPITGINYNAKIIDVMEKKRQGILLNTEEDLLLSQCDEYKNLSDEVIGRLVRRGDDNANTFEKRFHLYMQNQQALAPLFHNVCKNVDGEKPILEIFQEICEIVEGSVSIAEVAAVAEVAAVAEVAEVAAVAEVAAETEEAVETEREGASKKESVSFLQSVQVSAHALARALVGHSGVVSTQVYRLNFLFWRLNIEVGCFTLGMMLSDVEEANVLVVGCGGLGNEVIKNLVYLSVKNISIVDYDIVEVSNLQRQFFFTEKEIGMYKVEAISKAIDGLCKNISVKGYVNRVECFDVIFFESFDIIIGCVDNINSRIYLNSIIFNLKREVIYIDGGVEGFKGNVKIVNRNSHFACFQCTIGNYANYGYDNWETIPVCSVTNRATSPEECILYAMNISFEKEKKEKLNIYDENHVKWIYYEAKKRAKQFGIEKVTYALTNQVIKNIIPTTASTVMIIASLMTNEMNNIFFLKKKGRTCNEDISKYNYSDILYVGDNGLYLYYYKIFKNTHCVVCNKKRIHISLKKTDTLNKLFQFIRETYNSEQVSISSHSSVLFITAKCFNKKNNQHKLNSTFQQLMDQGKVIQNGYLNVQTERDNFLLFLHLE
;
A
#
# COMPACT_ATOMS: atom_id res chain seq x y z
N MET A 1 23.32 13.29 43.74
CA MET A 1 23.44 12.08 42.89
C MET A 1 22.35 12.18 41.85
N THR A 2 22.78 12.43 40.61
CA THR A 2 21.99 12.82 39.44
C THR A 2 21.21 11.64 38.88
N THR A 3 19.94 11.86 38.55
CA THR A 3 19.03 10.92 37.89
C THR A 3 19.56 10.46 36.53
N PRO A 4 19.29 9.21 36.09
CA PRO A 4 19.72 8.71 34.79
C PRO A 4 19.04 9.50 33.66
N GLY A 5 19.83 10.01 32.71
CA GLY A 5 19.39 10.98 31.70
C GLY A 5 18.42 10.41 30.67
N ARG A 6 17.20 10.97 30.63
CA ARG A 6 16.41 11.00 29.39
C ARG A 6 17.21 11.75 28.32
N GLY A 7 17.33 11.19 27.11
CA GLY A 7 17.88 11.94 25.97
C GLY A 7 17.10 13.24 25.74
N LYS A 8 17.77 14.28 25.24
CA LYS A 8 17.11 15.57 24.90
C LYS A 8 16.03 15.33 23.84
N MET A 9 14.81 15.83 24.07
CA MET A 9 13.66 15.64 23.17
C MET A 9 13.81 16.46 21.88
N ILE A 10 13.34 15.95 20.74
CA ILE A 10 13.42 16.63 19.44
C ILE A 10 12.01 16.80 18.86
N TYR A 11 11.60 18.04 18.63
CA TYR A 11 10.33 18.39 18.03
C TYR A 11 10.56 19.01 16.65
N ILE A 12 9.65 18.75 15.70
CA ILE A 12 9.62 19.44 14.40
C ILE A 12 8.39 20.34 14.38
N LEU A 13 8.56 21.60 14.02
CA LEU A 13 7.45 22.52 13.80
C LEU A 13 7.33 22.87 12.32
N ASN A 14 6.23 22.42 11.71
CA ASN A 14 5.94 22.54 10.29
C ASN A 14 4.72 23.42 10.03
N GLY A 15 4.73 24.11 8.89
CA GLY A 15 3.62 24.93 8.45
C GLY A 15 3.96 25.80 7.26
N ALA A 16 2.94 26.13 6.47
CA ALA A 16 3.06 26.98 5.29
C ALA A 16 3.68 28.36 5.62
N PRO A 17 4.23 29.09 4.63
CA PRO A 17 4.66 30.48 4.84
C PRO A 17 3.49 31.33 5.37
N GLY A 18 3.65 31.97 6.53
CA GLY A 18 2.60 32.78 7.16
C GLY A 18 1.73 32.03 8.18
N SER A 19 2.01 30.74 8.45
CA SER A 19 1.26 29.92 9.42
C SER A 19 1.39 30.36 10.88
N GLY A 20 2.46 31.10 11.23
CA GLY A 20 2.75 31.51 12.60
C GLY A 20 3.77 30.64 13.33
N LYS A 21 4.43 29.70 12.65
CA LYS A 21 5.47 28.83 13.23
C LYS A 21 6.58 29.58 13.98
N ASP A 22 7.08 30.70 13.45
CA ASP A 22 8.15 31.47 14.10
C ASP A 22 7.68 32.09 15.43
N THR A 23 6.41 32.52 15.48
CA THR A 23 5.78 33.03 16.71
C THR A 23 5.68 31.92 17.75
N GLN A 24 5.20 30.74 17.34
CA GLN A 24 5.05 29.59 18.23
C GLN A 24 6.41 29.08 18.74
N CYS A 25 7.44 29.01 17.90
CA CYS A 25 8.80 28.66 18.33
C CYS A 25 9.31 29.54 19.47
N ARG A 26 9.08 30.85 19.42
CA ARG A 26 9.51 31.78 20.49
C ARG A 26 8.76 31.57 21.80
N LEU A 27 7.46 31.29 21.72
CA LEU A 27 6.66 30.98 22.91
C LEU A 27 7.12 29.66 23.55
N ILE A 28 7.48 28.67 22.73
CA ILE A 28 8.03 27.39 23.19
C ILE A 28 9.41 27.59 23.83
N GLU A 29 10.30 28.36 23.20
CA GLU A 29 11.63 28.71 23.72
C GLU A 29 11.52 29.38 25.09
N ASN A 30 10.62 30.35 25.24
CA ASN A 30 10.42 31.07 26.50
C ASN A 30 9.80 30.19 27.61
N LYS A 31 8.90 29.26 27.27
CA LYS A 31 8.20 28.43 28.27
C LYS A 31 9.02 27.23 28.72
N TYR A 32 9.65 26.51 27.79
CA TYR A 32 10.31 25.22 28.08
C TYR A 32 11.83 25.29 27.98
N ASN A 33 12.42 26.45 27.68
CA ASN A 33 13.86 26.59 27.50
C ASN A 33 14.41 25.58 26.46
N PHE A 34 13.69 25.44 25.34
CA PHE A 34 14.09 24.57 24.23
C PHE A 34 14.99 25.32 23.25
N LYS A 35 15.98 24.63 22.68
CA LYS A 35 16.83 25.19 21.64
C LYS A 35 16.10 25.19 20.30
N ILE A 36 15.86 26.37 19.73
CA ILE A 36 15.27 26.49 18.39
C ILE A 36 16.38 26.37 17.34
N ILE A 37 16.16 25.50 16.36
CA ILE A 37 17.00 25.34 15.17
C ILE A 37 16.19 25.80 13.96
N THR A 38 16.54 26.96 13.42
CA THR A 38 15.95 27.45 12.17
C THR A 38 16.97 27.30 11.03
N VAL A 39 16.62 26.55 9.98
CA VAL A 39 17.55 26.28 8.86
C VAL A 39 18.09 27.57 8.22
N SER A 40 17.26 28.59 8.05
CA SER A 40 17.71 29.86 7.46
C SER A 40 18.70 30.62 8.34
N GLU A 41 18.69 30.42 9.66
CA GLU A 41 19.67 30.99 10.58
C GLU A 41 20.96 30.18 10.53
N LEU A 42 20.87 28.84 10.55
CA LEU A 42 22.03 27.96 10.39
C LEU A 42 22.80 28.23 9.09
N LEU A 43 22.10 28.46 7.99
CA LEU A 43 22.74 28.79 6.71
C LEU A 43 23.48 30.14 6.78
N LYS A 44 22.92 31.14 7.46
CA LYS A 44 23.57 32.45 7.66
C LYS A 44 24.77 32.36 8.60
N GLU A 45 24.64 31.60 9.68
CA GLU A 45 25.74 31.31 10.62
C GLU A 45 26.87 30.57 9.91
N HIS A 46 26.55 29.55 9.11
CA HIS A 46 27.55 28.80 8.35
C HIS A 46 28.38 29.69 7.41
N VAL A 47 27.74 30.67 6.75
CA VAL A 47 28.44 31.66 5.93
C VAL A 47 29.32 32.57 6.80
N LYS A 48 28.81 33.08 7.93
CA LYS A 48 29.58 33.95 8.83
C LYS A 48 30.78 33.23 9.47
N ASP A 49 30.57 32.03 10.00
CA ASP A 49 31.63 31.22 10.62
C ASP A 49 32.74 30.89 9.61
N SER A 50 32.36 30.64 8.36
CA SER A 50 33.33 30.37 7.29
C SER A 50 34.10 31.62 6.86
N MET A 51 33.52 32.82 7.03
CA MET A 51 34.21 34.10 6.81
C MET A 51 35.15 34.47 7.96
N ASN A 52 34.81 34.08 9.20
CA ASN A 52 35.56 34.44 10.41
C ASN A 52 36.71 33.48 10.75
N LYS A 53 36.85 32.34 10.04
CA LYS A 53 37.98 31.39 10.21
C LYS A 53 39.37 31.96 9.85
N GLY A 54 39.45 33.22 9.45
CA GLY A 54 40.68 33.93 9.08
C GLY A 54 41.13 35.01 10.08
N GLU A 55 40.72 34.97 11.35
CA GLU A 55 41.22 35.93 12.36
C GLU A 55 42.60 35.54 12.90
N ASP A 56 43.62 35.71 12.06
CA ASP A 56 44.92 36.26 12.46
C ASP A 56 45.07 37.65 11.79
N GLY A 57 44.22 38.60 12.19
CA GLY A 57 44.56 40.02 12.21
C GLY A 57 44.74 40.83 10.90
N TYR A 58 44.25 40.44 9.71
CA TYR A 58 44.23 41.37 8.56
C TYR A 58 43.03 41.20 7.60
N SER A 59 42.33 42.33 7.37
CA SER A 59 41.33 42.72 6.35
C SER A 59 40.16 41.77 5.94
N PRO A 60 38.92 42.30 5.77
CA PRO A 60 37.69 41.50 5.63
C PRO A 60 37.51 40.72 4.31
N ASP A 61 38.42 40.83 3.33
CA ASP A 61 38.25 40.30 1.96
C ASP A 61 39.07 39.03 1.64
N MET A 62 39.81 38.46 2.60
CA MET A 62 40.75 37.35 2.32
C MET A 62 40.31 35.95 2.81
N GLY A 63 39.26 35.83 3.64
CA GLY A 63 38.87 34.55 4.27
C GLY A 63 38.44 33.44 3.30
N ILE A 64 38.00 33.80 2.08
CA ILE A 64 37.63 32.81 1.06
C ILE A 64 38.86 32.02 0.61
N ASN A 65 40.06 32.62 0.54
CA ASN A 65 41.22 31.99 -0.08
C ASN A 65 41.81 30.79 0.68
N LEU A 66 41.44 30.58 1.95
CA LEU A 66 41.92 29.48 2.80
C LEU A 66 40.98 28.25 2.80
N LEU A 67 39.81 28.35 2.18
CA LEU A 67 38.82 27.28 2.11
C LEU A 67 39.11 26.32 0.95
N ASN A 68 38.81 25.03 1.13
CA ASN A 68 38.95 24.04 0.07
C ASN A 68 37.92 24.28 -1.06
N GLY A 69 38.14 23.67 -2.24
CA GLY A 69 37.33 23.93 -3.43
C GLY A 69 35.83 23.60 -3.26
N GLU A 70 35.48 22.65 -2.39
CA GLU A 70 34.09 22.29 -2.09
C GLU A 70 33.44 23.30 -1.13
N GLU A 71 34.12 23.73 -0.06
CA GLU A 71 33.60 24.72 0.89
C GLU A 71 33.34 26.09 0.24
N LYS A 72 34.19 26.50 -0.71
CA LYS A 72 33.96 27.72 -1.51
C LYS A 72 32.66 27.63 -2.31
N LYS A 73 32.43 26.48 -2.94
CA LYS A 73 31.25 26.22 -3.76
C LYS A 73 29.97 26.18 -2.92
N ASP A 74 30.01 25.52 -1.76
CA ASP A 74 28.90 25.47 -0.80
C ASP A 74 28.50 26.89 -0.33
N ILE A 75 29.47 27.76 -0.03
CA ILE A 75 29.21 29.15 0.41
C ILE A 75 28.63 30.01 -0.71
N GLU A 76 29.14 29.89 -1.94
CA GLU A 76 28.59 30.61 -3.10
C GLU A 76 27.16 30.19 -3.40
N GLU A 77 26.85 28.89 -3.30
CA GLU A 77 25.48 28.38 -3.43
C GLU A 77 24.55 29.00 -2.38
N ILE A 78 24.94 28.97 -1.10
CA ILE A 78 24.13 29.53 0.00
C ILE A 78 23.89 31.03 -0.21
N LYS A 79 24.93 31.82 -0.55
CA LYS A 79 24.80 33.26 -0.81
C LYS A 79 23.85 33.55 -1.97
N ASN A 80 23.97 32.81 -3.07
CA ASN A 80 23.10 32.96 -4.23
C ASN A 80 21.64 32.66 -3.87
N CYS A 81 21.39 31.58 -3.12
CA CYS A 81 20.05 31.20 -2.66
C CYS A 81 19.43 32.23 -1.71
N ILE A 82 20.23 32.79 -0.78
CA ILE A 82 19.77 33.85 0.14
C ILE A 82 19.35 35.11 -0.64
N ASN A 83 20.09 35.49 -1.68
CA ASN A 83 19.82 36.69 -2.47
C ASN A 83 18.64 36.54 -3.44
N ASN A 84 18.49 35.37 -4.07
CA ASN A 84 17.44 35.14 -5.09
C ASN A 84 16.19 34.42 -4.55
N GLY A 85 16.21 33.97 -3.29
CA GLY A 85 15.08 33.30 -2.64
C GLY A 85 14.85 31.85 -3.10
N SER A 86 15.80 31.23 -3.81
CA SER A 86 15.77 29.81 -4.19
C SER A 86 16.16 28.89 -3.03
N LEU A 87 15.96 27.58 -3.19
CA LEU A 87 16.37 26.59 -2.19
C LEU A 87 17.83 26.18 -2.41
N VAL A 88 18.58 26.09 -1.31
CA VAL A 88 19.88 25.42 -1.26
C VAL A 88 19.68 23.91 -1.48
N SER A 89 20.65 23.24 -2.08
CA SER A 89 20.61 21.79 -2.31
C SER A 89 20.33 21.00 -1.03
N ASP A 90 19.52 19.96 -1.17
CA ASP A 90 19.08 19.13 -0.04
C ASP A 90 20.26 18.50 0.73
N ASP A 91 21.31 18.10 0.01
CA ASP A 91 22.50 17.46 0.60
C ASP A 91 23.27 18.43 1.52
N LEU A 92 23.43 19.69 1.10
CA LEU A 92 24.11 20.73 1.88
C LEU A 92 23.27 21.16 3.10
N VAL A 93 21.94 21.32 2.92
CA VAL A 93 21.03 21.65 4.02
C VAL A 93 21.09 20.60 5.12
N ILE A 94 21.05 19.32 4.75
CA ILE A 94 21.08 18.21 5.71
C ILE A 94 22.41 18.13 6.42
N LYS A 95 23.53 18.26 5.69
CA LYS A 95 24.87 18.31 6.28
C LYS A 95 24.97 19.38 7.38
N ILE A 96 24.44 20.57 7.12
CA ILE A 96 24.45 21.69 8.09
C ILE A 96 23.51 21.42 9.27
N VAL A 97 22.29 20.93 9.01
CA VAL A 97 21.31 20.64 10.06
C VAL A 97 21.79 19.52 11.00
N LEU A 98 22.33 18.43 10.46
CA LEU A 98 22.83 17.30 11.26
C LEU A 98 24.02 17.72 12.13
N LYS A 99 24.99 18.45 11.55
CA LYS A 99 26.12 18.98 12.31
C LYS A 99 25.67 19.86 13.49
N SER A 100 24.62 20.66 13.27
CA SER A 100 24.05 21.52 14.31
C SER A 100 23.32 20.70 15.38
N LEU A 101 22.53 19.71 14.97
CA LEU A 101 21.85 18.78 15.89
C LEU A 101 22.85 18.01 16.76
N GLU A 102 23.91 17.46 16.18
CA GLU A 102 24.98 16.78 16.92
C GLU A 102 25.64 17.70 17.94
N LYS A 103 25.92 18.97 17.56
CA LYS A 103 26.47 19.97 18.47
C LYS A 103 25.55 20.21 19.68
N TYR A 104 24.24 20.32 19.46
CA TYR A 104 23.29 20.58 20.56
C TYR A 104 22.95 19.34 21.38
N MET A 105 22.87 18.17 20.75
CA MET A 105 22.68 16.92 21.48
C MET A 105 23.84 16.63 22.44
N ASN A 106 25.07 16.95 22.03
CA ASN A 106 26.28 16.71 22.82
C ASN A 106 26.71 17.88 23.72
N SER A 107 26.04 19.04 23.63
CA SER A 107 26.43 20.22 24.42
C SER A 107 25.98 20.08 25.87
N THR A 108 26.84 20.55 26.79
CA THR A 108 26.60 20.60 28.24
C THR A 108 25.70 21.76 28.67
N GLU A 109 25.24 22.58 27.73
CA GLU A 109 24.31 23.68 27.99
C GLU A 109 22.94 23.15 28.47
N GLN A 110 22.31 23.91 29.37
CA GLN A 110 21.03 23.60 30.00
C GLN A 110 19.85 23.96 29.09
N TYR A 111 19.49 23.07 28.16
CA TYR A 111 18.18 23.11 27.49
C TYR A 111 17.51 21.74 27.55
N GLU A 112 16.19 21.76 27.69
CA GLU A 112 15.36 20.58 27.96
C GLU A 112 14.96 19.83 26.68
N GLY A 113 15.08 20.47 25.52
CA GLY A 113 14.73 19.91 24.22
C GLY A 113 15.17 20.78 23.05
N ILE A 114 14.93 20.30 21.83
CA ILE A 114 15.27 20.96 20.56
C ILE A 114 14.00 21.06 19.71
N VAL A 115 13.76 22.22 19.10
CA VAL A 115 12.70 22.40 18.09
C VAL A 115 13.32 22.75 16.75
N ILE A 116 13.05 21.94 15.73
CA ILE A 116 13.49 22.18 14.36
C ILE A 116 12.38 22.93 13.62
N ASN A 117 12.65 24.19 13.27
CA ASN A 117 11.69 25.07 12.61
C ASN A 117 11.81 24.99 11.08
N GLY A 118 10.78 24.45 10.44
CA GLY A 118 10.64 24.43 8.99
C GLY A 118 11.68 23.57 8.28
N PHE A 119 12.00 22.40 8.86
CA PHE A 119 12.73 21.30 8.22
C PHE A 119 12.16 19.97 8.70
N PRO A 120 12.05 18.95 7.83
CA PRO A 120 12.42 18.95 6.41
C PRO A 120 11.43 19.73 5.53
N ARG A 121 11.93 20.34 4.44
CA ARG A 121 11.11 21.09 3.45
C ARG A 121 10.86 20.33 2.16
N THR A 122 11.66 19.33 1.85
CA THR A 122 11.57 18.50 0.64
C THR A 122 11.52 17.02 1.03
N TYR A 123 10.95 16.18 0.17
CA TYR A 123 10.91 14.74 0.40
C TYR A 123 12.30 14.14 0.63
N LYS A 124 13.28 14.54 -0.19
CA LYS A 124 14.67 14.09 -0.07
C LYS A 124 15.27 14.47 1.27
N GLN A 125 14.98 15.68 1.79
CA GLN A 125 15.38 16.08 3.14
C GLN A 125 14.80 15.15 4.21
N GLY A 126 13.51 14.83 4.11
CA GLY A 126 12.86 13.94 5.07
C GLY A 126 13.44 12.51 5.05
N VAL A 127 13.65 11.93 3.87
CA VAL A 127 14.21 10.57 3.73
C VAL A 127 15.63 10.50 4.28
N LEU A 128 16.47 11.48 3.97
CA LEU A 128 17.84 11.54 4.45
C LEU A 128 17.89 11.82 5.96
N PHE A 129 16.96 12.62 6.50
CA PHE A 129 16.86 12.85 7.94
C PHE A 129 16.45 11.59 8.71
N GLN A 130 15.50 10.80 8.20
CA GLN A 130 15.11 9.51 8.80
C GLN A 130 16.23 8.46 8.83
N LYS A 131 17.18 8.54 7.89
CA LYS A 131 18.34 7.65 7.90
C LYS A 131 19.35 8.01 9.00
N CYS A 132 19.17 9.15 9.67
CA CYS A 132 19.99 9.57 10.79
C CYS A 132 19.39 9.03 12.08
N ASN A 133 20.24 8.62 13.03
CA ASN A 133 19.84 7.94 14.26
C ASN A 133 19.25 8.90 15.34
N PHE A 134 18.46 9.89 14.91
CA PHE A 134 17.79 10.85 15.79
C PHE A 134 16.31 10.49 15.93
N GLU A 135 15.85 10.28 17.16
CA GLU A 135 14.45 10.03 17.46
C GLU A 135 13.67 11.35 17.59
N ILE A 136 12.58 11.48 16.84
CA ILE A 136 11.72 12.67 16.85
C ILE A 136 10.55 12.40 17.78
N THR A 137 10.38 13.26 18.79
CA THR A 137 9.29 13.17 19.77
C THR A 137 7.94 13.48 19.11
N HIS A 138 7.81 14.64 18.46
CA HIS A 138 6.60 15.01 17.72
C HIS A 138 6.92 15.90 16.51
N CYS A 139 6.15 15.73 15.43
CA CYS A 139 6.10 16.64 14.29
C CYS A 139 4.77 17.40 14.31
N ILE A 140 4.80 18.68 14.65
CA ILE A 140 3.62 19.52 14.84
C ILE A 140 3.36 20.34 13.57
N ASN A 141 2.23 20.13 12.91
CA ASN A 141 1.81 20.84 11.71
C ASN A 141 0.77 21.91 12.04
N ILE A 142 1.11 23.19 11.83
CA ILE A 142 0.16 24.30 11.96
C ILE A 142 -0.60 24.46 10.64
N LEU A 143 -1.88 24.10 10.65
CA LEU A 143 -2.76 24.12 9.47
C LEU A 143 -3.50 25.45 9.37
N VAL A 144 -3.40 26.13 8.24
CA VAL A 144 -4.05 27.43 8.01
C VAL A 144 -4.54 27.48 6.56
N SER A 145 -5.71 28.05 6.32
CA SER A 145 -6.25 28.25 4.98
C SER A 145 -5.37 29.17 4.13
N LYS A 146 -5.34 28.93 2.82
CA LYS A 146 -4.57 29.73 1.86
C LYS A 146 -4.92 31.21 1.93
N GLU A 147 -6.20 31.53 2.11
CA GLU A 147 -6.70 32.91 2.19
C GLU A 147 -6.17 33.63 3.43
N THR A 148 -6.23 32.98 4.60
CA THR A 148 -5.67 33.53 5.83
C THR A 148 -4.16 33.70 5.72
N LEU A 149 -3.45 32.71 5.17
CA LEU A 149 -1.98 32.80 4.96
C LEU A 149 -1.60 33.98 4.07
N LEU A 150 -2.29 34.17 2.94
CA LEU A 150 -2.05 35.30 2.05
C LEU A 150 -2.33 36.63 2.76
N LYS A 151 -3.45 36.75 3.49
CA LYS A 151 -3.77 37.94 4.30
C LYS A 151 -2.68 38.22 5.33
N ARG A 152 -2.16 37.20 6.03
CA ARG A 152 -1.08 37.34 7.03
C ARG A 152 0.21 37.84 6.38
N ILE A 153 0.61 37.29 5.23
CA ILE A 153 1.83 37.71 4.52
C ILE A 153 1.70 39.14 3.97
N MET A 154 0.55 39.51 3.39
CA MET A 154 0.36 40.86 2.82
C MET A 154 0.35 41.98 3.87
N ASN A 155 0.01 41.66 5.12
CA ASN A 155 -0.02 42.61 6.23
C ASN A 155 1.19 42.45 7.17
N ARG A 156 2.21 41.66 6.81
CA ARG A 156 3.38 41.44 7.65
C ARG A 156 4.35 42.62 7.55
N ILE A 157 4.75 43.13 8.71
CA ILE A 157 5.86 44.06 8.88
C ILE A 157 6.80 43.49 9.93
N ILE A 158 8.10 43.74 9.80
CA ILE A 158 9.12 43.14 10.65
C ILE A 158 9.95 44.22 11.32
N ASP A 159 10.29 44.02 12.58
CA ASP A 159 11.35 44.77 13.24
C ASP A 159 12.71 44.20 12.78
N PRO A 160 13.55 44.98 12.07
CA PRO A 160 14.81 44.48 11.54
C PRO A 160 15.85 44.13 12.62
N ILE A 161 15.67 44.61 13.86
CA ILE A 161 16.60 44.35 14.97
C ILE A 161 16.22 43.06 15.69
N THR A 162 14.96 42.93 16.10
CA THR A 162 14.49 41.76 16.88
C THR A 162 13.99 40.61 16.00
N GLY A 163 13.72 40.88 14.71
CA GLY A 163 13.11 39.94 13.79
C GLY A 163 11.63 39.63 14.10
N ILE A 164 10.97 40.40 14.98
CA ILE A 164 9.55 40.17 15.33
C ILE A 164 8.63 40.63 14.20
N ASN A 165 7.67 39.78 13.84
CA ASN A 165 6.65 40.08 12.85
C ASN A 165 5.41 40.69 13.52
N TYR A 166 4.93 41.81 13.00
CA TYR A 166 3.71 42.48 13.42
C TYR A 166 2.72 42.56 12.25
N ASN A 167 1.45 42.82 12.58
CA ASN A 167 0.41 43.08 11.60
C ASN A 167 0.30 44.60 11.35
N ALA A 168 0.55 45.01 10.10
CA ALA A 168 0.51 46.41 9.67
C ALA A 168 -0.83 47.09 10.00
N LYS A 169 -1.96 46.39 9.82
CA LYS A 169 -3.27 46.95 10.14
C LYS A 169 -3.43 47.28 11.62
N ILE A 170 -2.83 46.46 12.49
CA ILE A 170 -2.88 46.70 13.94
C ILE A 170 -2.03 47.92 14.29
N ILE A 171 -0.85 48.07 13.68
CA ILE A 171 -0.01 49.25 13.87
C ILE A 171 -0.71 50.52 13.39
N ASP A 172 -1.31 50.50 12.19
CA ASP A 172 -2.06 51.65 11.66
C ASP A 172 -3.19 52.09 12.61
N VAL A 173 -3.93 51.12 13.17
CA VAL A 173 -5.03 51.36 14.11
C VAL A 173 -4.50 51.88 15.46
N MET A 174 -3.36 51.37 15.94
CA MET A 174 -2.69 51.88 17.14
C MET A 174 -2.22 53.32 16.97
N GLU A 175 -1.61 53.66 15.83
CA GLU A 175 -1.16 55.01 15.54
C GLU A 175 -2.33 55.99 15.49
N LYS A 176 -3.46 55.60 14.85
CA LYS A 176 -4.71 56.38 14.89
C LYS A 176 -5.18 56.64 16.32
N LYS A 177 -5.19 55.60 17.17
CA LYS A 177 -5.58 55.72 18.59
C LYS A 177 -4.64 56.63 19.37
N ARG A 178 -3.33 56.55 19.14
CA ARG A 178 -2.32 57.43 19.75
C ARG A 178 -2.45 58.88 19.31
N GLN A 179 -2.91 59.12 18.08
CA GLN A 179 -3.21 60.45 17.54
C GLN A 179 -4.57 61.00 18.01
N GLY A 180 -5.32 60.26 18.84
CA GLY A 180 -6.63 60.69 19.35
C GLY A 180 -7.78 60.55 18.35
N ILE A 181 -7.59 59.79 17.27
CA ILE A 181 -8.64 59.53 16.26
C ILE A 181 -9.62 58.48 16.81
N LEU A 182 -10.92 58.76 16.68
CA LEU A 182 -11.98 57.81 17.07
C LEU A 182 -11.94 56.58 16.17
N LEU A 183 -11.86 55.40 16.78
CA LEU A 183 -11.87 54.13 16.07
C LEU A 183 -13.29 53.68 15.76
N ASN A 184 -13.47 52.95 14.66
CA ASN A 184 -14.73 52.26 14.40
C ASN A 184 -14.83 50.93 15.17
N THR A 185 -16.02 50.33 15.20
CA THR A 185 -16.30 49.09 15.95
C THR A 185 -15.39 47.92 15.57
N GLU A 186 -14.97 47.81 14.29
CA GLU A 186 -14.05 46.77 13.84
C GLU A 186 -12.61 47.05 14.30
N GLU A 187 -12.16 48.30 14.25
CA GLU A 187 -10.84 48.74 14.70
C GLU A 187 -10.65 48.58 16.22
N ASP A 188 -11.69 48.90 17.01
CA ASP A 188 -11.67 48.70 18.47
C ASP A 188 -11.67 47.20 18.84
N LEU A 189 -12.42 46.38 18.10
CA LEU A 189 -12.40 44.93 18.27
C LEU A 189 -11.01 44.35 17.93
N LEU A 190 -10.38 44.83 16.86
CA LEU A 190 -9.05 44.41 16.43
C LEU A 190 -7.98 44.67 17.49
N LEU A 191 -8.03 45.81 18.17
CA LEU A 191 -7.11 46.15 19.27
C LEU A 191 -7.40 45.35 20.55
N SER A 192 -8.67 45.04 20.83
CA SER A 192 -9.08 44.33 22.05
C SER A 192 -8.57 42.87 22.10
N GLN A 193 -8.24 42.29 20.95
CA GLN A 193 -7.79 40.90 20.80
C GLN A 193 -6.27 40.70 20.93
N CYS A 194 -5.51 41.77 21.21
CA CYS A 194 -4.07 41.81 20.99
C CYS A 194 -3.30 42.36 22.22
N ASP A 195 -3.15 41.55 23.26
CA ASP A 195 -2.33 41.91 24.45
C ASP A 195 -0.86 42.16 24.11
N GLU A 196 -0.32 41.48 23.10
CA GLU A 196 1.08 41.59 22.63
C GLU A 196 1.45 42.98 22.10
N TYR A 197 0.46 43.80 21.76
CA TYR A 197 0.66 45.11 21.14
C TYR A 197 0.58 46.26 22.15
N LYS A 198 0.17 45.99 23.40
CA LYS A 198 -0.02 47.01 24.44
C LYS A 198 1.27 47.76 24.82
N ASN A 199 2.44 47.19 24.55
CA ASN A 199 3.75 47.69 25.00
C ASN A 199 4.74 48.06 23.88
N LEU A 200 4.27 48.29 22.64
CA LEU A 200 5.15 48.71 21.52
C LEU A 200 5.62 50.16 21.70
N SER A 201 6.93 50.38 21.83
CA SER A 201 7.50 51.74 21.90
C SER A 201 7.45 52.45 20.54
N ASP A 202 7.42 53.78 20.54
CA ASP A 202 7.47 54.58 19.30
C ASP A 202 8.76 54.32 18.50
N GLU A 203 9.85 53.97 19.17
CA GLU A 203 11.11 53.56 18.54
C GLU A 203 10.95 52.27 17.73
N VAL A 204 10.23 51.28 18.25
CA VAL A 204 9.99 50.01 17.53
C VAL A 204 9.10 50.27 16.32
N ILE A 205 8.03 51.05 16.47
CA ILE A 205 7.11 51.40 15.36
C ILE A 205 7.87 52.13 14.24
N GLY A 206 8.70 53.12 14.60
CA GLY A 206 9.45 53.92 13.62
C GLY A 206 10.48 53.16 12.80
N ARG A 207 10.91 51.96 13.24
CA ARG A 207 11.88 51.11 12.52
C ARG A 207 11.28 49.90 11.81
N LEU A 208 9.95 49.71 11.85
CA LEU A 208 9.30 48.59 11.18
C LEU A 208 9.43 48.70 9.66
N VAL A 209 9.78 47.61 9.00
CA VAL A 209 9.94 47.55 7.55
C VAL A 209 9.09 46.44 6.94
N ARG A 210 8.61 46.65 5.71
CA ARG A 210 8.02 45.57 4.91
C ARG A 210 9.14 44.71 4.30
N ARG A 211 8.97 43.40 4.31
CA ARG A 211 9.91 42.51 3.61
C ARG A 211 9.71 42.62 2.10
N GLY A 212 10.81 42.72 1.35
CA GLY A 212 10.77 42.82 -0.11
C GLY A 212 10.17 41.60 -0.82
N ASP A 213 10.13 40.44 -0.15
CA ASP A 213 9.60 39.18 -0.68
C ASP A 213 8.13 38.90 -0.31
N ASP A 214 7.48 39.78 0.45
CA ASP A 214 6.08 39.65 0.87
C ASP A 214 5.10 40.17 -0.19
N ASN A 215 5.02 39.44 -1.30
CA ASN A 215 4.08 39.69 -2.39
C ASN A 215 3.35 38.41 -2.82
N ALA A 216 2.17 38.56 -3.44
CA ALA A 216 1.29 37.45 -3.78
C ALA A 216 1.96 36.41 -4.69
N ASN A 217 2.79 36.84 -5.66
CA ASN A 217 3.48 35.94 -6.58
C ASN A 217 4.51 35.06 -5.85
N THR A 218 5.32 35.65 -4.96
CA THR A 218 6.27 34.90 -4.12
C THR A 218 5.54 33.95 -3.18
N PHE A 219 4.42 34.39 -2.59
CA PHE A 219 3.59 33.54 -1.74
C PHE A 219 3.08 32.32 -2.51
N GLU A 220 2.48 32.50 -3.69
CA GLU A 220 1.93 31.39 -4.50
C GLU A 220 3.01 30.35 -4.83
N LYS A 221 4.20 30.81 -5.26
CA LYS A 221 5.33 29.90 -5.53
C LYS A 221 5.71 29.07 -4.30
N ARG A 222 5.83 29.72 -3.13
CA ARG A 222 6.23 29.05 -1.89
C ARG A 222 5.12 28.15 -1.34
N PHE A 223 3.86 28.56 -1.47
CA PHE A 223 2.69 27.78 -1.05
C PHE A 223 2.53 26.54 -1.92
N HIS A 224 2.68 26.66 -3.24
CA HIS A 224 2.60 25.51 -4.15
C HIS A 224 3.70 24.49 -3.87
N LEU A 225 4.95 24.96 -3.67
CA LEU A 225 6.07 24.09 -3.30
C LEU A 225 5.85 23.43 -1.93
N TYR A 226 5.32 24.17 -0.95
CA TYR A 226 4.94 23.62 0.35
C TYR A 226 3.88 22.52 0.21
N MET A 227 2.82 22.72 -0.58
CA MET A 227 1.76 21.71 -0.75
C MET A 227 2.28 20.43 -1.42
N GLN A 228 3.09 20.57 -2.47
CA GLN A 228 3.73 19.43 -3.14
C GLN A 228 4.61 18.63 -2.16
N ASN A 229 5.42 19.33 -1.36
CA ASN A 229 6.33 18.68 -0.44
C ASN A 229 5.65 18.15 0.83
N GLN A 230 4.60 18.80 1.33
CA GLN A 230 3.84 18.31 2.49
C GLN A 230 3.18 16.98 2.18
N GLN A 231 2.60 16.81 0.98
CA GLN A 231 2.04 15.54 0.53
C GLN A 231 3.11 14.44 0.49
N ALA A 232 4.33 14.77 0.09
CA ALA A 232 5.43 13.81 0.06
C ALA A 232 6.04 13.53 1.45
N LEU A 233 6.08 14.51 2.35
CA LEU A 233 6.67 14.40 3.69
C LEU A 233 5.74 13.76 4.72
N ALA A 234 4.42 13.88 4.56
CA ALA A 234 3.43 13.36 5.52
C ALA A 234 3.61 11.87 5.87
N PRO A 235 3.95 10.96 4.93
CA PRO A 235 4.20 9.55 5.24
C PRO A 235 5.42 9.31 6.14
N LEU A 236 6.45 10.18 6.09
CA LEU A 236 7.70 9.96 6.80
C LEU A 236 7.54 10.16 8.31
N PHE A 237 6.70 11.11 8.74
CA PHE A 237 6.52 11.43 10.17
C PHE A 237 5.15 11.05 10.72
N HIS A 238 4.37 10.24 9.98
CA HIS A 238 2.97 9.90 10.31
C HIS A 238 2.75 9.49 11.78
N ASN A 239 3.64 8.66 12.34
CA ASN A 239 3.50 8.13 13.71
C ASN A 239 3.68 9.19 14.81
N VAL A 240 4.38 10.28 14.50
CA VAL A 240 4.71 11.36 15.46
C VAL A 240 4.04 12.68 15.06
N CYS A 241 3.26 12.69 13.97
CA CYS A 241 2.60 13.87 13.44
C CYS A 241 1.37 14.26 14.27
N LYS A 242 1.31 15.53 14.68
CA LYS A 242 0.15 16.16 15.32
C LYS A 242 -0.22 17.41 14.52
N ASN A 243 -1.51 17.63 14.29
CA ASN A 243 -2.00 18.80 13.58
C ASN A 243 -2.61 19.77 14.58
N VAL A 244 -2.33 21.06 14.40
CA VAL A 244 -2.87 22.16 15.20
C VAL A 244 -3.60 23.11 14.27
N ASP A 245 -4.79 23.54 14.68
CA ASP A 245 -5.59 24.52 13.92
C ASP A 245 -5.00 25.93 14.10
N GLY A 246 -4.32 26.41 13.06
CA GLY A 246 -3.66 27.70 13.04
C GLY A 246 -4.57 28.89 12.66
N GLU A 247 -5.87 28.67 12.48
CA GLU A 247 -6.87 29.76 12.34
C GLU A 247 -7.23 30.39 13.69
N LYS A 248 -6.97 29.70 14.80
CA LYS A 248 -7.23 30.15 16.18
C LYS A 248 -6.33 31.33 16.61
N PRO A 249 -6.68 32.03 17.72
CA PRO A 249 -5.79 33.02 18.35
C PRO A 249 -4.42 32.44 18.74
N ILE A 250 -3.37 33.27 18.74
CA ILE A 250 -1.98 32.86 18.97
C ILE A 250 -1.81 32.05 20.26
N LEU A 251 -2.46 32.47 21.35
CA LEU A 251 -2.36 31.83 22.66
C LEU A 251 -3.12 30.48 22.72
N GLU A 252 -4.21 30.32 21.99
CA GLU A 252 -4.93 29.05 21.89
C GLU A 252 -4.12 28.02 21.09
N ILE A 253 -3.52 28.46 19.96
CA ILE A 253 -2.57 27.63 19.19
C ILE A 253 -1.41 27.21 20.10
N PHE A 254 -0.87 28.14 20.89
CA PHE A 254 0.24 27.86 21.80
C PHE A 254 -0.15 26.87 22.89
N GLN A 255 -1.35 26.98 23.44
CA GLN A 255 -1.87 26.03 24.43
C GLN A 255 -2.01 24.62 23.83
N GLU A 256 -2.56 24.49 22.63
CA GLU A 256 -2.67 23.20 21.94
C GLU A 256 -1.29 22.56 21.68
N ILE A 257 -0.29 23.39 21.35
CA ILE A 257 1.11 22.95 21.24
C ILE A 257 1.67 22.52 22.60
N CYS A 258 1.36 23.25 23.68
CA CYS A 258 1.78 22.89 25.02
C CYS A 258 1.21 21.53 25.45
N GLU A 259 -0.06 21.25 25.16
CA GLU A 259 -0.68 19.96 25.46
C GLU A 259 0.03 18.79 24.74
N ILE A 260 0.50 19.02 23.51
CA ILE A 260 1.31 18.05 22.75
C ILE A 260 2.70 17.87 23.37
N VAL A 261 3.33 18.95 23.84
CA VAL A 261 4.68 18.93 24.43
C VAL A 261 4.67 18.32 25.84
N GLU A 262 3.69 18.64 26.66
CA GLU A 262 3.54 18.20 28.05
C GLU A 262 2.97 16.78 28.16
N GLY A 263 2.16 16.36 27.17
CA GLY A 263 1.55 15.03 27.10
C GLY A 263 0.36 14.87 28.06
N SER A 264 -0.73 14.29 27.57
CA SER A 264 -1.82 13.82 28.43
C SER A 264 -1.29 12.76 29.39
N VAL A 265 -1.23 13.08 30.67
CA VAL A 265 -0.79 12.16 31.73
C VAL A 265 -1.91 11.16 32.06
N SER A 266 -1.67 9.88 31.77
CA SER A 266 -1.90 8.80 32.74
C SER A 266 -0.56 8.14 33.08
N ILE A 267 0.18 8.77 34.00
CA ILE A 267 1.45 8.27 34.60
C ILE A 267 1.13 7.15 35.61
N ALA A 268 0.32 6.18 35.19
CA ALA A 268 0.17 4.89 35.87
C ALA A 268 0.63 3.73 34.97
N GLU A 269 0.67 3.91 33.65
CA GLU A 269 1.03 2.82 32.70
C GLU A 269 2.43 2.96 32.10
N VAL A 270 3.04 4.15 32.09
CA VAL A 270 4.37 4.36 31.49
C VAL A 270 5.51 4.08 32.49
N ALA A 271 5.23 4.15 33.81
CA ALA A 271 6.23 3.86 34.83
C ALA A 271 6.53 2.35 34.97
N ALA A 272 5.63 1.47 34.53
CA ALA A 272 5.84 0.02 34.57
C ALA A 272 6.71 -0.52 33.42
N VAL A 273 6.95 0.28 32.38
CA VAL A 273 7.69 -0.16 31.16
C VAL A 273 9.13 0.38 31.14
N ALA A 274 9.45 1.39 31.95
CA ALA A 274 10.75 2.07 31.89
C ALA A 274 11.89 1.38 32.68
N GLU A 275 11.59 0.33 33.47
CA GLU A 275 12.62 -0.38 34.24
C GLU A 275 13.21 -1.62 33.52
N VAL A 276 12.68 -2.00 32.35
CA VAL A 276 13.14 -3.19 31.62
C VAL A 276 14.03 -2.84 30.41
N ALA A 277 14.08 -1.56 30.00
CA ALA A 277 14.77 -1.14 28.77
C ALA A 277 16.30 -0.91 28.89
N ALA A 278 16.92 -1.25 30.03
CA ALA A 278 18.35 -0.98 30.25
C ALA A 278 19.29 -2.18 30.05
N VAL A 279 18.80 -3.37 29.67
CA VAL A 279 19.67 -4.56 29.50
C VAL A 279 19.19 -5.44 28.35
N ALA A 280 19.65 -5.21 27.11
CA ALA A 280 19.67 -6.27 26.07
C ALA A 280 20.47 -5.86 24.82
N GLU A 281 21.75 -6.22 24.78
CA GLU A 281 22.45 -6.54 23.54
C GLU A 281 22.52 -8.09 23.44
N VAL A 282 22.11 -8.65 22.29
CA VAL A 282 22.41 -10.00 21.79
C VAL A 282 21.71 -11.22 22.44
N ALA A 283 20.92 -11.10 23.52
CA ALA A 283 20.37 -12.28 24.23
C ALA A 283 18.99 -12.83 23.78
N GLU A 284 18.22 -12.16 22.92
CA GLU A 284 16.77 -12.41 22.83
C GLU A 284 16.28 -13.63 22.02
N VAL A 285 17.10 -14.31 21.22
CA VAL A 285 16.60 -15.48 20.47
C VAL A 285 16.41 -16.71 21.37
N ALA A 286 17.18 -16.81 22.46
CA ALA A 286 17.05 -17.88 23.45
C ALA A 286 15.91 -17.61 24.46
N ALA A 287 15.78 -16.36 24.92
CA ALA A 287 14.74 -15.96 25.87
C ALA A 287 13.31 -16.07 25.28
N VAL A 288 13.14 -15.82 23.98
CA VAL A 288 11.85 -16.01 23.30
C VAL A 288 11.47 -17.49 23.18
N ALA A 289 12.45 -18.40 23.07
CA ALA A 289 12.21 -19.84 23.07
C ALA A 289 11.90 -20.37 24.49
N GLU A 290 12.53 -19.81 25.53
CA GLU A 290 12.22 -20.13 26.93
C GLU A 290 10.83 -19.64 27.35
N VAL A 291 10.45 -18.39 27.03
CA VAL A 291 9.11 -17.86 27.34
C VAL A 291 8.01 -18.62 26.60
N ALA A 292 8.26 -19.07 25.35
CA ALA A 292 7.34 -19.92 24.60
C ALA A 292 7.22 -21.34 25.17
N ALA A 293 8.31 -21.91 25.70
CA ALA A 293 8.32 -23.21 26.36
C ALA A 293 7.63 -23.16 27.74
N GLU A 294 7.88 -22.12 28.54
CA GLU A 294 7.20 -21.88 29.82
C GLU A 294 5.70 -21.61 29.66
N THR A 295 5.27 -21.00 28.54
CA THR A 295 3.84 -20.83 28.22
C THR A 295 3.18 -22.11 27.72
N GLU A 296 3.87 -22.98 26.97
CA GLU A 296 3.36 -24.33 26.65
C GLU A 296 3.17 -25.18 27.93
N GLU A 297 4.12 -25.11 28.88
CA GLU A 297 4.09 -25.86 30.14
C GLU A 297 3.02 -25.33 31.12
N ALA A 298 2.79 -24.00 31.15
CA ALA A 298 1.71 -23.36 31.93
C ALA A 298 0.30 -23.67 31.38
N VAL A 299 0.15 -23.76 30.05
CA VAL A 299 -1.12 -24.15 29.41
C VAL A 299 -1.44 -25.63 29.63
N GLU A 300 -0.42 -26.49 29.75
CA GLU A 300 -0.62 -27.89 30.14
C GLU A 300 -0.96 -28.07 31.63
N THR A 301 -0.42 -27.25 32.53
CA THR A 301 -0.72 -27.31 33.97
C THR A 301 -2.07 -26.68 34.35
N GLU A 302 -2.58 -25.67 33.61
CA GLU A 302 -3.92 -25.11 33.83
C GLU A 302 -5.08 -25.97 33.27
N ARG A 303 -4.80 -27.03 32.49
CA ARG A 303 -5.81 -27.99 32.02
C ARG A 303 -6.62 -28.65 33.15
N GLU A 304 -6.13 -28.63 34.39
CA GLU A 304 -6.71 -29.38 35.50
C GLU A 304 -7.44 -28.54 36.58
N GLY A 305 -7.57 -27.21 36.50
CA GLY A 305 -8.20 -26.51 37.64
C GLY A 305 -8.65 -25.05 37.57
N ALA A 306 -8.47 -24.29 36.50
CA ALA A 306 -8.78 -22.84 36.53
C ALA A 306 -10.24 -22.51 36.14
N SER A 307 -10.81 -21.48 36.78
CA SER A 307 -12.13 -20.95 36.43
C SER A 307 -12.07 -20.15 35.11
N LYS A 308 -13.08 -20.32 34.24
CA LYS A 308 -13.17 -19.71 32.88
C LYS A 308 -12.88 -18.21 32.77
N LYS A 309 -12.91 -17.45 33.87
CA LYS A 309 -12.74 -15.99 33.88
C LYS A 309 -11.28 -15.55 34.01
N GLU A 310 -10.48 -16.30 34.75
CA GLU A 310 -9.07 -15.95 35.04
C GLU A 310 -8.17 -16.29 33.84
N SER A 311 -8.45 -17.39 33.15
CA SER A 311 -7.77 -17.76 31.90
C SER A 311 -7.99 -16.71 30.79
N VAL A 312 -9.15 -16.04 30.76
CA VAL A 312 -9.46 -15.00 29.76
C VAL A 312 -8.64 -13.72 29.99
N SER A 313 -8.48 -13.26 31.24
CA SER A 313 -7.68 -12.07 31.53
C SER A 313 -6.19 -12.30 31.31
N PHE A 314 -5.70 -13.50 31.65
CA PHE A 314 -4.32 -13.89 31.41
C PHE A 314 -4.00 -13.89 29.91
N LEU A 315 -4.86 -14.50 29.09
CA LEU A 315 -4.65 -14.60 27.64
C LEU A 315 -4.80 -13.26 26.91
N GLN A 316 -5.68 -12.36 27.38
CA GLN A 316 -5.76 -10.97 26.88
C GLN A 316 -4.47 -10.19 27.15
N SER A 317 -3.83 -10.41 28.31
CA SER A 317 -2.56 -9.75 28.63
C SER A 317 -1.42 -10.23 27.73
N VAL A 318 -1.39 -11.52 27.38
CA VAL A 318 -0.43 -12.09 26.42
C VAL A 318 -0.66 -11.51 25.01
N GLN A 319 -1.91 -11.38 24.58
CA GLN A 319 -2.27 -10.84 23.26
C GLN A 319 -1.87 -9.37 23.08
N VAL A 320 -1.98 -8.56 24.14
CA VAL A 320 -1.61 -7.12 24.15
C VAL A 320 -0.09 -6.94 24.13
N SER A 321 0.64 -7.66 25.00
CA SER A 321 2.10 -7.60 25.09
C SER A 321 2.78 -7.97 23.77
N ALA A 322 2.13 -8.82 23.00
CA ALA A 322 2.73 -9.43 21.84
C ALA A 322 2.34 -8.72 20.52
N HIS A 323 1.19 -8.03 20.48
CA HIS A 323 0.93 -6.96 19.49
C HIS A 323 1.87 -5.77 19.65
N ALA A 324 2.26 -5.44 20.90
CA ALA A 324 3.26 -4.42 21.17
C ALA A 324 4.64 -4.84 20.62
N LEU A 325 5.01 -6.12 20.80
CA LEU A 325 6.25 -6.70 20.27
C LEU A 325 6.27 -6.73 18.72
N ALA A 326 5.16 -7.10 18.08
CA ALA A 326 5.03 -7.06 16.61
C ALA A 326 5.12 -5.63 16.06
N ARG A 327 4.55 -4.64 16.76
CA ARG A 327 4.71 -3.21 16.43
C ARG A 327 6.16 -2.75 16.56
N ALA A 328 6.86 -3.19 17.60
CA ALA A 328 8.28 -2.86 17.79
C ALA A 328 9.16 -3.40 16.65
N LEU A 329 8.90 -4.63 16.20
CA LEU A 329 9.66 -5.27 15.12
C LEU A 329 9.35 -4.72 13.71
N VAL A 330 8.11 -4.28 13.45
CA VAL A 330 7.74 -3.62 12.19
C VAL A 330 8.34 -2.21 12.10
N GLY A 331 8.52 -1.53 13.23
CA GLY A 331 9.06 -0.17 13.30
C GLY A 331 10.55 -0.05 12.91
N HIS A 332 11.32 -1.14 12.93
CA HIS A 332 12.78 -1.09 12.79
C HIS A 332 13.32 -1.35 11.38
N SER A 333 12.54 -1.90 10.43
CA SER A 333 13.10 -2.31 9.12
C SER A 333 12.38 -1.79 7.87
N GLY A 334 11.21 -1.16 7.96
CA GLY A 334 10.46 -0.65 6.79
C GLY A 334 10.09 -1.72 5.73
N VAL A 335 10.44 -2.97 6.00
CA VAL A 335 10.17 -4.18 5.25
C VAL A 335 9.52 -5.12 6.24
N VAL A 336 8.34 -5.64 5.90
CA VAL A 336 7.76 -6.79 6.61
C VAL A 336 8.72 -7.95 6.37
N SER A 337 9.68 -8.12 7.27
CA SER A 337 10.64 -9.22 7.18
C SER A 337 9.90 -10.54 7.38
N THR A 338 10.49 -11.64 6.91
CA THR A 338 10.01 -13.00 7.20
C THR A 338 9.80 -13.25 8.70
N GLN A 339 10.44 -12.48 9.58
CA GLN A 339 10.25 -12.56 11.03
C GLN A 339 8.89 -12.01 11.50
N VAL A 340 8.40 -10.91 10.91
CA VAL A 340 7.06 -10.37 11.23
C VAL A 340 5.96 -11.34 10.81
N TYR A 341 6.15 -12.02 9.66
CA TYR A 341 5.27 -13.09 9.22
C TYR A 341 5.30 -14.31 10.16
N ARG A 342 6.49 -14.69 10.66
CA ARG A 342 6.63 -15.78 11.66
C ARG A 342 5.99 -15.43 13.01
N LEU A 343 6.06 -14.18 13.45
CA LEU A 343 5.36 -13.69 14.64
C LEU A 343 3.84 -13.70 14.45
N ASN A 344 3.34 -13.18 13.33
CA ASN A 344 1.92 -13.27 12.98
C ASN A 344 1.44 -14.73 12.92
N PHE A 345 2.29 -15.67 12.49
CA PHE A 345 1.98 -17.11 12.52
C PHE A 345 1.91 -17.67 13.95
N LEU A 346 2.88 -17.34 14.81
CA LEU A 346 2.86 -17.74 16.22
C LEU A 346 1.63 -17.18 16.94
N PHE A 347 1.27 -15.92 16.67
CA PHE A 347 0.04 -15.30 17.18
C PHE A 347 -1.21 -15.94 16.63
N TRP A 348 -1.24 -16.26 15.35
CA TRP A 348 -2.37 -16.94 14.73
C TRP A 348 -2.62 -18.30 15.40
N ARG A 349 -1.56 -19.08 15.62
CA ARG A 349 -1.62 -20.37 16.31
C ARG A 349 -2.10 -20.23 17.75
N LEU A 350 -1.54 -19.29 18.52
CA LEU A 350 -1.98 -18.99 19.88
C LEU A 350 -3.45 -18.52 19.93
N ASN A 351 -3.86 -17.61 19.04
CA ASN A 351 -5.24 -17.10 19.00
C ASN A 351 -6.25 -18.15 18.57
N ILE A 352 -5.85 -19.14 17.77
CA ILE A 352 -6.70 -20.29 17.44
C ILE A 352 -6.83 -21.23 18.63
N GLU A 353 -5.71 -21.64 19.23
CA GLU A 353 -5.71 -22.54 20.39
C GLU A 353 -6.49 -21.92 21.58
N VAL A 354 -6.32 -20.62 21.80
CA VAL A 354 -7.02 -19.83 22.83
C VAL A 354 -8.45 -19.46 22.43
N GLY A 355 -8.68 -19.08 21.18
CA GLY A 355 -9.99 -18.65 20.68
C GLY A 355 -10.99 -19.79 20.59
N CYS A 356 -10.52 -21.01 20.30
CA CYS A 356 -11.32 -22.22 20.40
C CYS A 356 -11.74 -22.53 21.86
N PHE A 357 -10.98 -22.03 22.86
CA PHE A 357 -11.23 -22.21 24.28
C PHE A 357 -12.04 -21.08 24.96
N THR A 358 -11.86 -19.82 24.55
CA THR A 358 -12.40 -18.63 25.25
C THR A 358 -13.51 -17.88 24.51
N LEU A 359 -13.64 -18.05 23.18
CA LEU A 359 -14.59 -17.31 22.35
C LEU A 359 -15.78 -18.16 21.89
N GLY A 360 -16.43 -18.81 22.85
CA GLY A 360 -17.73 -19.47 22.65
C GLY A 360 -18.93 -18.52 22.46
N MET A 361 -18.74 -17.24 22.10
CA MET A 361 -19.83 -16.25 21.97
C MET A 361 -19.63 -15.23 20.84
N MET A 362 -19.60 -15.72 19.61
CA MET A 362 -20.50 -15.25 18.55
C MET A 362 -20.62 -16.45 17.62
N LEU A 363 -21.76 -17.16 17.66
CA LEU A 363 -22.09 -18.16 16.63
C LEU A 363 -21.93 -17.45 15.28
N SER A 364 -20.87 -17.75 14.55
CA SER A 364 -20.70 -17.14 13.23
C SER A 364 -21.82 -17.70 12.36
N ASP A 365 -22.57 -16.83 11.68
CA ASP A 365 -23.69 -17.27 10.81
C ASP A 365 -23.22 -18.11 9.61
N VAL A 366 -21.91 -18.37 9.54
CA VAL A 366 -21.17 -19.06 8.50
C VAL A 366 -20.54 -20.38 8.97
N GLU A 367 -20.71 -20.78 10.23
CA GLU A 367 -20.06 -21.98 10.79
C GLU A 367 -20.33 -23.24 9.95
N GLU A 368 -21.59 -23.42 9.52
CA GLU A 368 -22.05 -24.56 8.70
C GLU A 368 -21.98 -24.28 7.19
N ALA A 369 -21.44 -23.15 6.76
CA ALA A 369 -21.35 -22.78 5.35
C ALA A 369 -20.41 -23.74 4.59
N ASN A 370 -20.83 -24.20 3.41
CA ASN A 370 -19.97 -24.93 2.49
C ASN A 370 -19.26 -23.95 1.57
N VAL A 371 -17.97 -23.72 1.81
CA VAL A 371 -17.18 -22.70 1.11
C VAL A 371 -16.11 -23.37 0.24
N LEU A 372 -16.07 -23.00 -1.03
CA LEU A 372 -15.00 -23.37 -1.95
C LEU A 372 -14.06 -22.18 -2.15
N VAL A 373 -12.76 -22.36 -1.91
CA VAL A 373 -11.72 -21.39 -2.28
C VAL A 373 -10.97 -21.90 -3.50
N VAL A 374 -10.91 -21.09 -4.56
CA VAL A 374 -10.23 -21.43 -5.81
C VAL A 374 -8.96 -20.60 -5.95
N GLY A 375 -7.81 -21.27 -5.95
CA GLY A 375 -6.49 -20.66 -5.84
C GLY A 375 -6.03 -20.56 -4.39
N CYS A 376 -4.86 -21.10 -4.10
CA CYS A 376 -4.19 -21.20 -2.79
C CYS A 376 -2.88 -20.40 -2.73
N GLY A 377 -2.65 -19.50 -3.70
CA GLY A 377 -1.58 -18.50 -3.66
C GLY A 377 -1.79 -17.46 -2.55
N GLY A 378 -1.12 -16.31 -2.64
CA GLY A 378 -1.14 -15.28 -1.56
C GLY A 378 -2.55 -14.94 -1.04
N LEU A 379 -3.46 -14.60 -1.97
CA LEU A 379 -4.84 -14.25 -1.62
C LEU A 379 -5.64 -15.42 -1.06
N GLY A 380 -5.51 -16.61 -1.67
CA GLY A 380 -6.16 -17.82 -1.18
C GLY A 380 -5.73 -18.20 0.23
N ASN A 381 -4.42 -18.12 0.50
CA ASN A 381 -3.85 -18.35 1.84
C ASN A 381 -4.56 -17.47 2.87
N GLU A 382 -4.59 -16.15 2.65
CA GLU A 382 -5.20 -15.19 3.58
C GLU A 382 -6.73 -15.37 3.71
N VAL A 383 -7.43 -15.71 2.63
CA VAL A 383 -8.86 -16.04 2.70
C VAL A 383 -9.09 -17.27 3.58
N ILE A 384 -8.34 -18.35 3.36
CA ILE A 384 -8.48 -19.60 4.14
C ILE A 384 -8.17 -19.33 5.63
N LYS A 385 -7.16 -18.52 5.93
CA LYS A 385 -6.89 -18.04 7.30
C LYS A 385 -8.13 -17.43 7.96
N ASN A 386 -8.77 -16.52 7.24
CA ASN A 386 -9.92 -15.78 7.72
C ASN A 386 -11.13 -16.70 7.89
N LEU A 387 -11.33 -17.68 7.01
CA LEU A 387 -12.38 -18.69 7.14
C LEU A 387 -12.17 -19.56 8.39
N VAL A 388 -10.92 -19.97 8.66
CA VAL A 388 -10.58 -20.71 9.88
C VAL A 388 -10.88 -19.87 11.12
N TYR A 389 -10.51 -18.59 11.12
CA TYR A 389 -10.85 -17.66 12.21
C TYR A 389 -12.35 -17.47 12.42
N LEU A 390 -13.12 -17.44 11.33
CA LEU A 390 -14.58 -17.38 11.36
C LEU A 390 -15.22 -18.73 11.75
N SER A 391 -14.42 -19.75 12.07
CA SER A 391 -14.86 -21.09 12.44
C SER A 391 -15.74 -21.77 11.38
N VAL A 392 -15.51 -21.49 10.10
CA VAL A 392 -16.18 -22.19 9.00
C VAL A 392 -15.71 -23.64 8.99
N LYS A 393 -16.62 -24.59 9.20
CA LYS A 393 -16.28 -26.02 9.32
C LYS A 393 -15.98 -26.68 7.98
N ASN A 394 -16.72 -26.31 6.93
CA ASN A 394 -16.73 -27.01 5.65
C ASN A 394 -16.00 -26.19 4.58
N ILE A 395 -14.66 -26.31 4.54
CA ILE A 395 -13.82 -25.60 3.57
C ILE A 395 -13.30 -26.59 2.53
N SER A 396 -13.50 -26.29 1.25
CA SER A 396 -12.83 -26.98 0.14
C SER A 396 -11.88 -26.03 -0.57
N ILE A 397 -10.72 -26.52 -0.97
CA ILE A 397 -9.69 -25.72 -1.64
C ILE A 397 -9.23 -26.39 -2.93
N VAL A 398 -9.10 -25.63 -4.01
CA VAL A 398 -8.66 -26.12 -5.33
C VAL A 398 -7.46 -25.30 -5.78
N ASP A 399 -6.33 -25.97 -5.99
CA ASP A 399 -5.12 -25.42 -6.61
C ASP A 399 -4.29 -26.59 -7.14
N TYR A 400 -3.54 -26.39 -8.22
CA TYR A 400 -2.66 -27.39 -8.82
C TYR A 400 -1.17 -27.06 -8.65
N ASP A 401 -0.85 -25.90 -8.07
CA ASP A 401 0.51 -25.46 -7.84
C ASP A 401 1.19 -26.20 -6.68
N ILE A 402 2.51 -26.17 -6.73
CA ILE A 402 3.42 -26.69 -5.71
C ILE A 402 3.97 -25.53 -4.87
N VAL A 403 4.31 -25.79 -3.61
CA VAL A 403 4.95 -24.84 -2.72
C VAL A 403 6.40 -24.59 -3.15
N GLU A 404 6.74 -23.32 -3.36
CA GLU A 404 8.08 -22.86 -3.71
C GLU A 404 8.69 -21.95 -2.62
N VAL A 405 10.01 -21.84 -2.58
CA VAL A 405 10.74 -20.89 -1.69
C VAL A 405 10.20 -19.46 -1.81
N SER A 406 9.84 -19.05 -3.04
CA SER A 406 9.30 -17.73 -3.33
C SER A 406 7.94 -17.46 -2.65
N ASN A 407 7.24 -18.49 -2.18
CA ASN A 407 5.94 -18.41 -1.54
C ASN A 407 6.04 -18.07 -0.05
N LEU A 408 7.12 -18.50 0.61
CA LEU A 408 7.31 -18.39 2.06
C LEU A 408 7.27 -16.96 2.61
N GLN A 409 7.60 -15.97 1.78
CA GLN A 409 7.58 -14.55 2.17
C GLN A 409 6.17 -13.97 2.36
N ARG A 410 5.10 -14.64 1.88
CA ARG A 410 3.73 -14.10 1.90
C ARG A 410 2.60 -15.13 2.03
N GLN A 411 2.90 -16.43 2.02
CA GLN A 411 1.93 -17.52 2.14
C GLN A 411 2.21 -18.28 3.43
N PHE A 412 1.49 -17.91 4.49
CA PHE A 412 1.82 -18.24 5.87
C PHE A 412 1.60 -19.71 6.25
N PHE A 413 0.81 -20.48 5.48
CA PHE A 413 0.65 -21.93 5.71
C PHE A 413 1.91 -22.74 5.36
N PHE A 414 2.92 -22.12 4.73
CA PHE A 414 4.07 -22.82 4.19
C PHE A 414 5.35 -22.49 4.96
N THR A 415 6.09 -23.54 5.34
CA THR A 415 7.46 -23.44 5.83
C THR A 415 8.41 -24.13 4.84
N GLU A 416 9.71 -24.12 5.14
CA GLU A 416 10.70 -24.84 4.32
C GLU A 416 10.40 -26.35 4.20
N LYS A 417 9.69 -26.93 5.17
CA LYS A 417 9.33 -28.35 5.20
C LYS A 417 8.32 -28.74 4.12
N GLU A 418 7.50 -27.80 3.69
CA GLU A 418 6.42 -28.04 2.72
C GLU A 418 6.86 -27.76 1.28
N ILE A 419 8.09 -27.29 1.04
CA ILE A 419 8.61 -27.06 -0.31
C ILE A 419 8.53 -28.36 -1.12
N GLY A 420 7.95 -28.27 -2.32
CA GLY A 420 7.75 -29.43 -3.20
C GLY A 420 6.43 -30.18 -3.01
N MET A 421 5.65 -29.88 -1.95
CA MET A 421 4.30 -30.39 -1.77
C MET A 421 3.28 -29.59 -2.59
N TYR A 422 2.15 -30.20 -2.96
CA TYR A 422 1.04 -29.43 -3.50
C TYR A 422 0.50 -28.46 -2.46
N LYS A 423 0.21 -27.21 -2.87
CA LYS A 423 -0.25 -26.15 -1.94
C LYS A 423 -1.47 -26.58 -1.15
N VAL A 424 -2.45 -27.22 -1.80
CA VAL A 424 -3.67 -27.69 -1.14
C VAL A 424 -3.37 -28.75 -0.06
N GLU A 425 -2.42 -29.65 -0.30
CA GLU A 425 -2.05 -30.69 0.67
C GLU A 425 -1.33 -30.08 1.87
N ALA A 426 -0.41 -29.16 1.61
CA ALA A 426 0.31 -28.44 2.65
C ALA A 426 -0.63 -27.60 3.53
N ILE A 427 -1.62 -26.91 2.95
CA ILE A 427 -2.63 -26.15 3.70
C ILE A 427 -3.52 -27.07 4.54
N SER A 428 -4.08 -28.13 3.95
CA SER A 428 -4.92 -29.09 4.69
C SER A 428 -4.16 -29.67 5.88
N LYS A 429 -2.92 -30.12 5.66
CA LYS A 429 -2.06 -30.66 6.73
C LYS A 429 -1.76 -29.64 7.83
N ALA A 430 -1.49 -28.39 7.46
CA ALA A 430 -1.23 -27.33 8.43
C ALA A 430 -2.46 -27.09 9.31
N ILE A 431 -3.65 -27.00 8.72
CA ILE A 431 -4.90 -26.74 9.46
C ILE A 431 -5.31 -27.95 10.31
N ASP A 432 -5.16 -29.17 9.83
CA ASP A 432 -5.44 -30.40 10.60
C ASP A 432 -4.59 -30.46 11.89
N GLY A 433 -3.36 -29.95 11.85
CA GLY A 433 -2.48 -29.84 13.00
C GLY A 433 -2.90 -28.77 14.02
N LEU A 434 -3.75 -27.82 13.62
CA LEU A 434 -4.10 -26.64 14.42
C LEU A 434 -5.55 -26.66 14.93
N CYS A 435 -6.49 -27.16 14.12
CA CYS A 435 -7.92 -27.12 14.39
C CYS A 435 -8.57 -28.47 14.06
N LYS A 436 -8.85 -29.30 15.06
CA LYS A 436 -9.53 -30.60 14.84
C LYS A 436 -11.01 -30.48 14.44
N ASN A 437 -11.62 -29.32 14.67
CA ASN A 437 -13.06 -29.09 14.44
C ASN A 437 -13.36 -28.51 13.05
N ILE A 438 -12.34 -28.18 12.26
CA ILE A 438 -12.46 -27.59 10.93
C ILE A 438 -11.95 -28.60 9.92
N SER A 439 -12.74 -28.91 8.90
CA SER A 439 -12.39 -29.86 7.85
C SER A 439 -12.02 -29.09 6.58
N VAL A 440 -10.76 -29.21 6.17
CA VAL A 440 -10.27 -28.60 4.92
C VAL A 440 -9.96 -29.67 3.88
N LYS A 441 -10.81 -29.77 2.85
CA LYS A 441 -10.63 -30.73 1.76
C LYS A 441 -9.89 -30.11 0.57
N GLY A 442 -8.65 -30.55 0.36
CA GLY A 442 -7.82 -30.12 -0.76
C GLY A 442 -8.05 -30.94 -2.04
N TYR A 443 -8.06 -30.26 -3.18
CA TYR A 443 -8.11 -30.88 -4.50
C TYR A 443 -6.96 -30.37 -5.38
N VAL A 444 -6.04 -31.27 -5.72
CA VAL A 444 -4.90 -30.99 -6.60
C VAL A 444 -5.37 -31.03 -8.05
N ASN A 445 -5.99 -29.95 -8.52
CA ASN A 445 -6.47 -29.89 -9.90
C ASN A 445 -6.70 -28.45 -10.37
N ARG A 446 -6.84 -28.29 -11.69
CA ARG A 446 -7.40 -27.08 -12.28
C ARG A 446 -8.89 -27.01 -11.99
N VAL A 447 -9.40 -25.80 -11.71
CA VAL A 447 -10.83 -25.62 -11.40
C VAL A 447 -11.72 -25.99 -12.59
N GLU A 448 -11.18 -25.84 -13.79
CA GLU A 448 -11.75 -26.20 -15.08
C GLU A 448 -12.10 -27.69 -15.21
N CYS A 449 -11.50 -28.55 -14.39
CA CYS A 449 -11.67 -30.01 -14.43
C CYS A 449 -12.88 -30.50 -13.63
N PHE A 450 -13.54 -29.63 -12.88
CA PHE A 450 -14.74 -30.00 -12.13
C PHE A 450 -16.01 -29.75 -12.94
N ASP A 451 -17.06 -30.50 -12.62
CA ASP A 451 -18.36 -30.37 -13.28
C ASP A 451 -19.33 -29.53 -12.44
N VAL A 452 -20.53 -29.29 -12.98
CA VAL A 452 -21.58 -28.53 -12.29
C VAL A 452 -22.00 -29.16 -10.96
N ILE A 453 -21.90 -30.49 -10.83
CA ILE A 453 -22.33 -31.22 -9.62
C ILE A 453 -21.39 -30.87 -8.46
N PHE A 454 -20.09 -30.81 -8.72
CA PHE A 454 -19.12 -30.34 -7.75
C PHE A 454 -19.46 -28.94 -7.23
N PHE A 455 -19.70 -27.98 -8.12
CA PHE A 455 -19.98 -26.60 -7.71
C PHE A 455 -21.34 -26.42 -7.02
N GLU A 456 -22.33 -27.28 -7.33
CA GLU A 456 -23.63 -27.27 -6.66
C GLU A 456 -23.54 -27.61 -5.17
N SER A 457 -22.46 -28.26 -4.72
CA SER A 457 -22.26 -28.58 -3.29
C SER A 457 -21.91 -27.38 -2.41
N PHE A 458 -21.56 -26.22 -2.98
CA PHE A 458 -21.07 -25.05 -2.23
C PHE A 458 -22.08 -23.91 -2.16
N ASP A 459 -22.16 -23.25 -1.01
CA ASP A 459 -23.01 -22.06 -0.79
C ASP A 459 -22.37 -20.81 -1.37
N ILE A 460 -21.05 -20.68 -1.19
CA ILE A 460 -20.23 -19.58 -1.67
C ILE A 460 -18.95 -20.14 -2.29
N ILE A 461 -18.58 -19.58 -3.43
CA ILE A 461 -17.29 -19.81 -4.08
C ILE A 461 -16.48 -18.51 -3.97
N ILE A 462 -15.25 -18.62 -3.47
CA ILE A 462 -14.31 -17.51 -3.35
C ILE A 462 -13.19 -17.71 -4.38
N GLY A 463 -13.12 -16.83 -5.37
CA GLY A 463 -12.12 -16.85 -6.43
C GLY A 463 -10.89 -16.04 -6.06
N CYS A 464 -9.76 -16.70 -5.88
CA CYS A 464 -8.45 -16.13 -5.59
C CYS A 464 -7.43 -16.42 -6.69
N VAL A 465 -7.92 -16.58 -7.92
CA VAL A 465 -7.12 -16.88 -9.11
C VAL A 465 -6.49 -15.62 -9.69
N ASP A 466 -5.33 -15.77 -10.32
CA ASP A 466 -4.56 -14.71 -10.97
C ASP A 466 -4.87 -14.57 -12.47
N ASN A 467 -5.53 -15.56 -13.06
CA ASN A 467 -5.78 -15.61 -14.49
C ASN A 467 -7.26 -15.37 -14.82
N ILE A 468 -7.48 -14.63 -15.91
CA ILE A 468 -8.81 -14.22 -16.36
C ILE A 468 -9.65 -15.42 -16.83
N ASN A 469 -9.02 -16.45 -17.40
CA ASN A 469 -9.75 -17.62 -17.93
C ASN A 469 -10.49 -18.38 -16.83
N SER A 470 -9.84 -18.63 -15.69
CA SER A 470 -10.47 -19.27 -14.54
C SER A 470 -11.60 -18.40 -13.97
N ARG A 471 -11.46 -17.07 -13.97
CA ARG A 471 -12.55 -16.14 -13.57
C ARG A 471 -13.74 -16.21 -14.51
N ILE A 472 -13.52 -16.25 -15.83
CA ILE A 472 -14.57 -16.42 -16.84
C ILE A 472 -15.26 -17.77 -16.67
N TYR A 473 -14.48 -18.83 -16.44
CA TYR A 473 -15.00 -20.17 -16.22
C TYR A 473 -15.91 -20.21 -14.99
N LEU A 474 -15.42 -19.77 -13.84
CA LEU A 474 -16.20 -19.70 -12.59
C LEU A 474 -17.46 -18.86 -12.77
N ASN A 475 -17.33 -17.67 -13.37
CA ASN A 475 -18.48 -16.83 -13.68
C ASN A 475 -19.51 -17.57 -14.53
N SER A 476 -19.09 -18.27 -15.58
CA SER A 476 -19.99 -19.01 -16.44
C SER A 476 -20.66 -20.18 -15.72
N ILE A 477 -19.93 -20.89 -14.87
CA ILE A 477 -20.47 -21.99 -14.05
C ILE A 477 -21.61 -21.50 -13.15
N ILE A 478 -21.44 -20.38 -12.44
CA ILE A 478 -22.46 -19.83 -11.51
C ILE A 478 -23.83 -19.63 -12.16
N PHE A 479 -23.87 -19.20 -13.43
CA PHE A 479 -25.13 -19.03 -14.17
C PHE A 479 -25.74 -20.35 -14.70
N ASN A 480 -24.96 -21.43 -14.68
CA ASN A 480 -25.36 -22.76 -15.15
C ASN A 480 -25.79 -23.71 -14.02
N LEU A 481 -25.43 -23.43 -12.77
CA LEU A 481 -25.87 -24.23 -11.62
C LEU A 481 -27.40 -24.20 -11.47
N LYS A 482 -27.98 -25.28 -10.92
CA LYS A 482 -29.40 -25.32 -10.54
C LYS A 482 -29.59 -24.60 -9.22
N ARG A 483 -28.72 -24.85 -8.24
CA ARG A 483 -28.70 -24.18 -6.94
C ARG A 483 -28.20 -22.74 -7.05
N GLU A 484 -28.65 -21.89 -6.14
CA GLU A 484 -28.09 -20.55 -5.99
C GLU A 484 -26.77 -20.63 -5.24
N VAL A 485 -25.69 -20.28 -5.93
CA VAL A 485 -24.33 -20.18 -5.40
C VAL A 485 -23.83 -18.78 -5.67
N ILE A 486 -23.23 -18.14 -4.67
CA ILE A 486 -22.67 -16.79 -4.81
C ILE A 486 -21.18 -16.90 -5.07
N TYR A 487 -20.67 -16.13 -6.02
CA TYR A 487 -19.26 -16.07 -6.34
C TYR A 487 -18.66 -14.72 -5.92
N ILE A 488 -17.64 -14.76 -5.08
CA ILE A 488 -16.88 -13.59 -4.63
C ILE A 488 -15.49 -13.68 -5.27
N ASP A 489 -15.23 -12.83 -6.24
CA ASP A 489 -13.96 -12.76 -6.98
C ASP A 489 -13.05 -11.70 -6.37
N GLY A 490 -11.77 -12.02 -6.22
CA GLY A 490 -10.75 -11.12 -5.68
C GLY A 490 -9.56 -10.97 -6.63
N GLY A 491 -9.16 -9.73 -6.85
CA GLY A 491 -7.97 -9.37 -7.63
C GLY A 491 -7.03 -8.50 -6.82
N VAL A 492 -5.72 -8.72 -6.99
CA VAL A 492 -4.66 -7.93 -6.34
C VAL A 492 -3.55 -7.62 -7.35
N GLU A 493 -3.07 -6.38 -7.34
CA GLU A 493 -1.98 -5.91 -8.18
C GLU A 493 -1.30 -4.72 -7.49
N GLY A 494 -0.04 -4.87 -7.08
CA GLY A 494 0.69 -3.81 -6.38
C GLY A 494 0.05 -3.42 -5.06
N PHE A 495 -0.40 -2.16 -5.01
CA PHE A 495 -1.17 -1.57 -3.92
C PHE A 495 -2.65 -1.40 -4.27
N LYS A 496 -3.13 -2.04 -5.33
CA LYS A 496 -4.52 -2.02 -5.77
C LYS A 496 -5.13 -3.39 -5.66
N GLY A 497 -6.43 -3.43 -5.46
CA GLY A 497 -7.16 -4.67 -5.52
C GLY A 497 -8.65 -4.44 -5.66
N ASN A 498 -9.37 -5.48 -6.04
CA ASN A 498 -10.80 -5.41 -6.23
C ASN A 498 -11.48 -6.65 -5.67
N VAL A 499 -12.71 -6.47 -5.21
CA VAL A 499 -13.64 -7.55 -4.87
C VAL A 499 -14.87 -7.39 -5.73
N LYS A 500 -15.29 -8.45 -6.42
CA LYS A 500 -16.54 -8.48 -7.20
C LYS A 500 -17.45 -9.58 -6.66
N ILE A 501 -18.71 -9.22 -6.43
CA ILE A 501 -19.75 -10.15 -6.00
C ILE A 501 -20.63 -10.48 -7.22
N VAL A 502 -20.65 -11.75 -7.60
CA VAL A 502 -21.46 -12.27 -8.70
C VAL A 502 -22.59 -13.12 -8.11
N ASN A 503 -23.81 -12.66 -8.33
CA ASN A 503 -25.02 -13.43 -8.05
C ASN A 503 -25.92 -13.47 -9.30
N ARG A 504 -26.31 -14.67 -9.72
CA ARG A 504 -27.16 -14.92 -10.88
C ARG A 504 -28.55 -14.27 -10.83
N ASN A 505 -29.06 -14.02 -9.63
CA ASN A 505 -30.38 -13.43 -9.40
C ASN A 505 -30.30 -11.89 -9.23
N SER A 506 -29.10 -11.31 -9.24
CA SER A 506 -28.89 -9.87 -9.09
C SER A 506 -29.09 -9.12 -10.41
N HIS A 507 -29.45 -7.84 -10.30
CA HIS A 507 -29.50 -6.88 -11.40
C HIS A 507 -28.12 -6.28 -11.73
N PHE A 508 -27.09 -6.65 -10.98
CA PHE A 508 -25.72 -6.22 -11.22
C PHE A 508 -24.99 -7.06 -12.28
N ALA A 509 -23.90 -6.48 -12.78
CA ALA A 509 -23.01 -7.05 -13.76
C ALA A 509 -22.24 -8.26 -13.23
N CYS A 510 -22.33 -9.37 -13.97
CA CYS A 510 -21.42 -10.51 -13.79
C CYS A 510 -20.00 -10.17 -14.27
N PHE A 511 -19.03 -11.06 -14.04
CA PHE A 511 -17.65 -10.84 -14.46
C PHE A 511 -17.54 -10.56 -15.98
N GLN A 512 -18.32 -11.29 -16.79
CA GLN A 512 -18.35 -11.10 -18.25
C GLN A 512 -18.81 -9.70 -18.69
N CYS A 513 -19.71 -9.07 -17.93
CA CYS A 513 -20.20 -7.73 -18.26
C CYS A 513 -19.10 -6.66 -18.13
N THR A 514 -18.08 -6.92 -17.32
CA THR A 514 -16.99 -5.98 -17.00
C THR A 514 -15.65 -6.44 -17.54
N ILE A 515 -15.63 -7.46 -18.40
CA ILE A 515 -14.39 -8.09 -18.86
C ILE A 515 -13.46 -7.08 -19.56
N GLY A 516 -14.03 -6.14 -20.33
CA GLY A 516 -13.27 -5.10 -21.04
C GLY A 516 -12.63 -4.04 -20.12
N ASN A 517 -12.95 -4.03 -18.83
CA ASN A 517 -12.30 -3.15 -17.86
C ASN A 517 -10.96 -3.72 -17.35
N TYR A 518 -10.71 -5.02 -17.57
CA TYR A 518 -9.40 -5.61 -17.27
C TYR A 518 -8.46 -5.28 -18.43
N ALA A 519 -7.29 -4.70 -18.12
CA ALA A 519 -6.29 -4.27 -19.11
C ALA A 519 -5.93 -5.36 -20.14
N ASN A 520 -6.10 -6.62 -19.77
CA ASN A 520 -5.78 -7.79 -20.58
C ASN A 520 -6.90 -8.23 -21.55
N TYR A 521 -8.05 -7.55 -21.62
CA TYR A 521 -9.17 -7.95 -22.48
C TYR A 521 -9.58 -6.84 -23.47
N GLY A 522 -8.66 -6.60 -24.40
CA GLY A 522 -8.85 -5.79 -25.60
C GLY A 522 -7.61 -5.97 -26.45
N TYR A 523 -7.78 -6.12 -27.78
CA TYR A 523 -6.68 -6.25 -28.74
C TYR A 523 -5.73 -5.03 -28.74
N ASP A 524 -6.08 -3.98 -27.99
CA ASP A 524 -5.45 -2.67 -27.99
C ASP A 524 -4.79 -2.26 -26.66
N ASN A 525 -4.91 -3.04 -25.57
CA ASN A 525 -4.49 -2.61 -24.23
C ASN A 525 -3.60 -3.59 -23.44
N TRP A 526 -3.07 -4.63 -24.07
CA TRP A 526 -1.82 -5.16 -23.55
C TRP A 526 -0.77 -4.06 -23.75
N GLU A 527 0.17 -3.91 -22.83
CA GLU A 527 1.52 -3.47 -23.21
C GLU A 527 2.15 -4.54 -24.12
N THR A 528 1.44 -5.04 -25.15
CA THR A 528 1.98 -6.04 -26.07
C THR A 528 2.93 -5.19 -26.84
N ILE A 529 4.18 -5.20 -26.41
CA ILE A 529 5.26 -4.63 -27.17
C ILE A 529 5.12 -5.25 -28.55
N PRO A 530 4.82 -4.45 -29.59
CA PRO A 530 4.58 -4.96 -30.92
C PRO A 530 5.74 -5.85 -31.32
N VAL A 531 5.48 -7.00 -31.95
CA VAL A 531 6.56 -7.93 -32.36
C VAL A 531 7.63 -7.19 -33.17
N CYS A 532 7.26 -6.16 -33.95
CA CYS A 532 8.21 -5.29 -34.66
C CYS A 532 9.08 -4.42 -33.73
N SER A 533 8.57 -3.93 -32.60
CA SER A 533 9.35 -3.23 -31.57
C SER A 533 10.30 -4.21 -30.88
N VAL A 534 9.82 -5.40 -30.53
CA VAL A 534 10.66 -6.48 -29.96
C VAL A 534 11.77 -6.88 -30.95
N THR A 535 11.51 -6.99 -32.26
CA THR A 535 12.49 -7.49 -33.24
C THR A 535 13.41 -6.42 -33.82
N ASN A 536 12.92 -5.21 -34.10
CA ASN A 536 13.65 -4.23 -34.93
C ASN A 536 14.29 -3.09 -34.14
N ARG A 537 13.59 -2.50 -33.15
CA ARG A 537 14.14 -1.38 -32.36
C ARG A 537 13.56 -1.38 -30.95
N ALA A 538 14.33 -1.94 -30.03
CA ALA A 538 14.00 -1.86 -28.62
C ALA A 538 14.12 -0.40 -28.13
N THR A 539 13.24 -0.02 -27.23
CA THR A 539 13.13 1.29 -26.59
C THR A 539 13.08 1.19 -25.06
N SER A 540 12.75 0.02 -24.51
CA SER A 540 12.75 -0.25 -23.07
C SER A 540 13.57 -1.50 -22.69
N PRO A 541 14.00 -1.61 -21.41
CA PRO A 541 14.67 -2.80 -20.88
C PRO A 541 13.83 -4.08 -20.98
N GLU A 542 12.52 -3.99 -20.78
CA GLU A 542 11.54 -5.08 -20.86
C GLU A 542 11.47 -5.66 -22.28
N GLU A 543 11.49 -4.80 -23.31
CA GLU A 543 11.52 -5.22 -24.71
C GLU A 543 12.78 -6.03 -25.05
N CYS A 544 13.92 -5.66 -24.44
CA CYS A 544 15.18 -6.40 -24.59
C CYS A 544 15.09 -7.81 -23.98
N ILE A 545 14.44 -7.93 -22.81
CA ILE A 545 14.23 -9.21 -22.12
C ILE A 545 13.27 -10.10 -22.90
N LEU A 546 12.16 -9.55 -23.39
CA LEU A 546 11.18 -10.29 -24.19
C LEU A 546 11.77 -10.79 -25.52
N TYR A 547 12.66 -10.02 -26.15
CA TYR A 547 13.40 -10.49 -27.33
C TYR A 547 14.34 -11.66 -27.00
N ALA A 548 15.08 -11.54 -25.90
CA ALA A 548 15.98 -12.60 -25.46
C ALA A 548 15.21 -13.90 -25.18
N MET A 549 14.10 -13.80 -24.45
CA MET A 549 13.23 -14.92 -24.07
C MET A 549 12.51 -15.59 -25.25
N ASN A 550 11.85 -14.80 -26.11
CA ASN A 550 10.93 -15.34 -27.10
C ASN A 550 11.53 -15.51 -28.51
N ILE A 551 12.68 -14.90 -28.80
CA ILE A 551 13.28 -14.93 -30.13
C ILE A 551 14.71 -15.47 -30.09
N SER A 552 15.58 -14.91 -29.26
CA SER A 552 16.99 -15.33 -29.25
C SER A 552 17.16 -16.71 -28.65
N PHE A 553 16.44 -17.01 -27.58
CA PHE A 553 16.52 -18.30 -26.89
C PHE A 553 16.19 -19.45 -27.86
N GLU A 554 15.06 -19.36 -28.57
CA GLU A 554 14.65 -20.37 -29.53
C GLU A 554 15.64 -20.51 -30.70
N LYS A 555 16.20 -19.40 -31.19
CA LYS A 555 17.19 -19.40 -32.28
C LYS A 555 18.53 -20.01 -31.89
N GLU A 556 19.07 -19.65 -30.73
CA GLU A 556 20.44 -20.01 -30.34
C GLU A 556 20.50 -21.32 -29.55
N LYS A 557 19.57 -21.53 -28.61
CA LYS A 557 19.61 -22.71 -27.73
C LYS A 557 18.90 -23.92 -28.32
N LYS A 558 17.94 -23.73 -29.24
CA LYS A 558 17.14 -24.79 -29.88
C LYS A 558 16.51 -25.77 -28.88
N GLU A 559 16.29 -25.34 -27.65
CA GLU A 559 15.66 -26.09 -26.57
C GLU A 559 14.48 -25.27 -26.01
N LYS A 560 13.56 -25.95 -25.31
CA LYS A 560 12.45 -25.23 -24.68
C LYS A 560 12.97 -24.44 -23.48
N LEU A 561 12.57 -23.18 -23.41
CA LEU A 561 12.88 -22.34 -22.26
C LEU A 561 12.26 -22.91 -20.98
N ASN A 562 13.10 -23.20 -19.99
CA ASN A 562 12.70 -23.47 -18.62
C ASN A 562 12.93 -22.23 -17.75
N ILE A 563 11.86 -21.55 -17.34
CA ILE A 563 11.93 -20.34 -16.51
C ILE A 563 12.37 -20.61 -15.06
N TYR A 564 12.43 -21.88 -14.67
CA TYR A 564 12.90 -22.32 -13.35
C TYR A 564 14.38 -22.75 -13.36
N ASP A 565 15.01 -22.84 -14.53
CA ASP A 565 16.44 -23.11 -14.64
C ASP A 565 17.25 -21.81 -14.52
N GLU A 566 18.09 -21.69 -13.50
CA GLU A 566 18.96 -20.53 -13.30
C GLU A 566 19.85 -20.23 -14.51
N ASN A 567 20.33 -21.26 -15.22
CA ASN A 567 21.19 -21.08 -16.37
C ASN A 567 20.43 -20.44 -17.52
N HIS A 568 19.16 -20.81 -17.71
CA HIS A 568 18.30 -20.21 -18.72
C HIS A 568 17.99 -18.75 -18.39
N VAL A 569 17.67 -18.46 -17.12
CA VAL A 569 17.38 -17.09 -16.66
C VAL A 569 18.62 -16.20 -16.76
N LYS A 570 19.80 -16.69 -16.34
CA LYS A 570 21.08 -15.98 -16.51
C LYS A 570 21.39 -15.73 -17.97
N TRP A 571 21.16 -16.71 -18.85
CA TRP A 571 21.36 -16.54 -20.28
C TRP A 571 20.46 -15.43 -20.85
N ILE A 572 19.17 -15.43 -20.51
CA ILE A 572 18.24 -14.36 -20.93
C ILE A 572 18.71 -12.99 -20.43
N TYR A 573 19.17 -12.89 -19.18
CA TYR A 573 19.71 -11.64 -18.63
C TYR A 573 20.89 -11.10 -19.43
N TYR A 574 21.87 -11.96 -19.74
CA TYR A 574 23.05 -11.54 -20.49
C TYR A 574 22.72 -11.17 -21.94
N GLU A 575 21.86 -11.93 -22.61
CA GLU A 575 21.45 -11.64 -23.99
C GLU A 575 20.60 -10.37 -24.07
N ALA A 576 19.71 -10.14 -23.10
CA ALA A 576 18.96 -8.89 -22.97
C ALA A 576 19.88 -7.68 -22.74
N LYS A 577 20.93 -7.82 -21.91
CA LYS A 577 21.92 -6.76 -21.65
C LYS A 577 22.74 -6.43 -22.91
N LYS A 578 23.11 -7.45 -23.69
CA LYS A 578 23.80 -7.28 -24.98
C LYS A 578 22.93 -6.53 -25.97
N ARG A 579 21.64 -6.86 -26.06
CA ARG A 579 20.66 -6.14 -26.90
C ARG A 579 20.44 -4.70 -26.42
N ALA A 580 20.32 -4.48 -25.12
CA ALA A 580 20.16 -3.13 -24.56
C ALA A 580 21.35 -2.22 -24.91
N LYS A 581 22.58 -2.75 -24.88
CA LYS A 581 23.78 -2.02 -25.30
C LYS A 581 23.74 -1.63 -26.78
N GLN A 582 23.13 -2.44 -27.67
CA GLN A 582 23.00 -2.12 -29.10
C GLN A 582 22.08 -0.91 -29.34
N PHE A 583 21.08 -0.72 -28.48
CA PHE A 583 20.09 0.37 -28.61
C PHE A 583 20.31 1.53 -27.64
N GLY A 584 21.40 1.53 -26.86
CA GLY A 584 21.69 2.58 -25.88
C GLY A 584 20.72 2.60 -24.70
N ILE A 585 20.14 1.46 -24.35
CA ILE A 585 19.17 1.32 -23.25
C ILE A 585 19.92 0.95 -21.97
N GLU A 586 19.77 1.76 -20.94
CA GLU A 586 20.30 1.49 -19.61
C GLU A 586 19.28 0.70 -18.75
N LYS A 587 19.71 0.16 -17.60
CA LYS A 587 18.83 -0.45 -16.56
C LYS A 587 18.27 -1.86 -16.82
N VAL A 588 18.84 -2.68 -17.71
CA VAL A 588 18.57 -4.13 -17.68
C VAL A 588 19.24 -4.76 -16.44
N THR A 589 18.44 -5.12 -15.44
CA THR A 589 18.89 -5.76 -14.18
C THR A 589 18.41 -7.20 -14.11
N TYR A 590 19.12 -8.04 -13.35
CA TYR A 590 18.71 -9.43 -13.13
C TYR A 590 17.34 -9.53 -12.42
N ALA A 591 17.03 -8.57 -11.55
CA ALA A 591 15.74 -8.45 -10.88
C ALA A 591 14.61 -8.19 -11.88
N LEU A 592 14.78 -7.22 -12.78
CA LEU A 592 13.82 -6.93 -13.84
C LEU A 592 13.67 -8.11 -14.81
N THR A 593 14.77 -8.78 -15.16
CA THR A 593 14.72 -10.00 -15.98
C THR A 593 13.88 -11.08 -15.34
N ASN A 594 14.03 -11.32 -14.03
CA ASN A 594 13.17 -12.27 -13.32
C ASN A 594 11.71 -11.84 -13.31
N GLN A 595 11.41 -10.56 -13.10
CA GLN A 595 10.03 -10.04 -13.11
C GLN A 595 9.35 -10.26 -14.46
N VAL A 596 10.04 -9.93 -15.56
CA VAL A 596 9.51 -10.05 -16.92
C VAL A 596 9.36 -11.52 -17.32
N ILE A 597 10.35 -12.38 -17.07
CA ILE A 597 10.29 -13.81 -17.41
C ILE A 597 9.16 -14.52 -16.67
N LYS A 598 8.99 -14.20 -15.38
CA LYS A 598 7.99 -14.85 -14.52
C LYS A 598 6.64 -14.12 -14.54
N ASN A 599 6.51 -13.05 -15.33
CA ASN A 599 5.35 -12.16 -15.35
C ASN A 599 4.87 -11.79 -13.93
N ILE A 600 5.81 -11.49 -13.03
CA ILE A 600 5.50 -11.25 -11.61
C ILE A 600 4.88 -9.86 -11.48
N ILE A 601 3.58 -9.83 -11.24
CA ILE A 601 2.91 -8.64 -10.71
C ILE A 601 3.39 -8.46 -9.26
N PRO A 602 4.11 -7.38 -8.90
CA PRO A 602 4.53 -7.13 -7.54
C PRO A 602 3.27 -7.12 -6.67
N THR A 603 3.13 -8.05 -5.74
CA THR A 603 1.94 -8.13 -4.89
C THR A 603 2.39 -7.96 -3.45
N THR A 604 1.86 -6.94 -2.78
CA THR A 604 2.22 -6.64 -1.39
C THR A 604 1.36 -7.44 -0.41
N ALA A 605 1.99 -7.92 0.66
CA ALA A 605 1.36 -8.59 1.79
C ALA A 605 0.11 -7.86 2.30
N SER A 606 0.21 -6.55 2.49
CA SER A 606 -0.85 -5.69 3.03
C SER A 606 -2.07 -5.64 2.12
N THR A 607 -1.88 -5.48 0.81
CA THR A 607 -3.00 -5.47 -0.16
C THR A 607 -3.70 -6.82 -0.20
N VAL A 608 -2.96 -7.93 -0.13
CA VAL A 608 -3.55 -9.27 -0.06
C VAL A 608 -4.42 -9.42 1.18
N MET A 609 -3.93 -9.00 2.35
CA MET A 609 -4.69 -9.06 3.60
C MET A 609 -5.97 -8.22 3.55
N ILE A 610 -5.90 -7.00 3.01
CA ILE A 610 -7.06 -6.10 2.88
C ILE A 610 -8.13 -6.74 1.98
N ILE A 611 -7.74 -7.22 0.80
CA ILE A 611 -8.68 -7.84 -0.14
C ILE A 611 -9.25 -9.13 0.43
N ALA A 612 -8.44 -10.02 1.01
CA ALA A 612 -8.92 -11.23 1.66
C ALA A 612 -9.94 -10.93 2.77
N SER A 613 -9.68 -9.91 3.59
CA SER A 613 -10.59 -9.47 4.66
C SER A 613 -11.92 -8.97 4.11
N LEU A 614 -11.88 -8.14 3.06
CA LEU A 614 -13.10 -7.68 2.37
C LEU A 614 -13.90 -8.87 1.81
N MET A 615 -13.25 -9.81 1.14
CA MET A 615 -13.93 -10.99 0.58
C MET A 615 -14.63 -11.83 1.65
N THR A 616 -13.96 -12.11 2.77
CA THR A 616 -14.56 -12.88 3.87
C THR A 616 -15.61 -12.08 4.65
N ASN A 617 -15.48 -10.75 4.72
CA ASN A 617 -16.50 -9.89 5.31
C ASN A 617 -17.78 -9.89 4.46
N GLU A 618 -17.65 -9.83 3.13
CA GLU A 618 -18.79 -9.91 2.22
C GLU A 618 -19.50 -11.27 2.31
N MET A 619 -18.73 -12.36 2.42
CA MET A 619 -19.28 -13.68 2.71
C MET A 619 -20.13 -13.67 3.98
N ASN A 620 -19.60 -13.15 5.09
CA ASN A 620 -20.30 -13.09 6.37
C ASN A 620 -21.59 -12.24 6.29
N ASN A 621 -21.53 -11.08 5.64
CA ASN A 621 -22.68 -10.21 5.42
C ASN A 621 -23.80 -10.91 4.64
N ILE A 622 -23.45 -11.67 3.60
CA ILE A 622 -24.41 -12.45 2.80
C ILE A 622 -25.12 -13.49 3.68
N PHE A 623 -24.39 -14.23 4.52
CA PHE A 623 -24.98 -15.25 5.39
C PHE A 623 -25.84 -14.66 6.51
N PHE A 624 -25.38 -13.58 7.14
CA PHE A 624 -26.15 -12.82 8.13
C PHE A 624 -27.53 -12.39 7.58
N LEU A 625 -27.58 -11.95 6.32
CA LEU A 625 -28.83 -11.56 5.67
C LEU A 625 -29.74 -12.76 5.37
N LYS A 626 -29.19 -13.89 4.92
CA LYS A 626 -29.98 -15.12 4.64
C LYS A 626 -30.68 -15.67 5.89
N LYS A 627 -30.03 -15.62 7.06
CA LYS A 627 -30.54 -16.22 8.31
C LYS A 627 -31.76 -15.50 8.91
N LYS A 628 -31.98 -14.21 8.61
CA LYS A 628 -33.12 -13.42 9.12
C LYS A 628 -34.48 -13.72 8.44
N GLY A 629 -34.65 -14.89 7.80
CA GLY A 629 -35.93 -15.32 7.22
C GLY A 629 -36.36 -14.53 5.98
N ARG A 630 -35.38 -13.98 5.27
CA ARG A 630 -35.56 -13.05 4.17
C ARG A 630 -35.25 -13.75 2.85
N THR A 631 -36.24 -13.88 1.98
CA THR A 631 -36.13 -14.66 0.73
C THR A 631 -35.18 -13.97 -0.25
N CYS A 632 -34.40 -14.77 -0.98
CA CYS A 632 -33.35 -14.33 -1.90
C CYS A 632 -33.80 -13.31 -2.97
N ASN A 633 -35.10 -13.16 -3.21
CA ASN A 633 -35.65 -12.29 -4.25
C ASN A 633 -35.97 -10.86 -3.78
N GLU A 634 -36.14 -10.61 -2.48
CA GLU A 634 -36.49 -9.27 -1.96
C GLU A 634 -35.27 -8.53 -1.38
N ASP A 635 -34.24 -9.22 -0.87
CA ASP A 635 -33.21 -8.61 -0.02
C ASP A 635 -31.85 -8.32 -0.67
N ILE A 636 -31.49 -8.94 -1.80
CA ILE A 636 -30.28 -8.54 -2.56
C ILE A 636 -30.45 -7.16 -3.22
N SER A 637 -31.69 -6.66 -3.33
CA SER A 637 -31.99 -5.29 -3.72
C SER A 637 -31.40 -4.23 -2.78
N LYS A 638 -31.01 -4.61 -1.55
CA LYS A 638 -30.33 -3.72 -0.57
C LYS A 638 -28.80 -3.82 -0.57
N TYR A 639 -28.22 -4.81 -1.24
CA TYR A 639 -26.79 -4.77 -1.58
C TYR A 639 -26.65 -3.67 -2.62
N ASN A 640 -26.24 -2.48 -2.20
CA ASN A 640 -26.24 -1.31 -3.07
C ASN A 640 -24.96 -1.20 -3.92
N TYR A 641 -24.25 -2.31 -4.12
CA TYR A 641 -23.01 -2.39 -4.89
C TYR A 641 -22.75 -3.83 -5.32
N SER A 642 -21.91 -3.98 -6.35
CA SER A 642 -21.44 -5.28 -6.86
C SER A 642 -19.94 -5.41 -6.79
N ASP A 643 -19.24 -4.31 -6.55
CA ASP A 643 -17.81 -4.23 -6.66
C ASP A 643 -17.24 -3.29 -5.59
N ILE A 644 -16.05 -3.65 -5.11
CA ILE A 644 -15.24 -2.87 -4.17
C ILE A 644 -13.86 -2.70 -4.83
N LEU A 645 -13.36 -1.48 -4.91
CA LEU A 645 -12.03 -1.16 -5.38
C LEU A 645 -11.22 -0.57 -4.23
N TYR A 646 -10.07 -1.17 -3.98
CA TYR A 646 -9.05 -0.69 -3.08
C TYR A 646 -7.91 -0.04 -3.87
N VAL A 647 -7.51 1.16 -3.45
CA VAL A 647 -6.34 1.87 -3.98
C VAL A 647 -5.46 2.33 -2.83
N GLY A 648 -4.25 1.79 -2.78
CA GLY A 648 -3.23 2.00 -1.76
C GLY A 648 -2.07 2.91 -2.18
N ASP A 649 -2.01 3.33 -3.45
CA ASP A 649 -0.85 4.07 -4.01
C ASP A 649 -0.57 5.40 -3.29
N ASN A 650 -1.61 6.12 -2.88
CA ASN A 650 -1.53 7.48 -2.31
C ASN A 650 -2.41 7.63 -1.04
N GLY A 651 -2.44 6.62 -0.17
CA GLY A 651 -3.33 6.56 1.00
C GLY A 651 -4.24 5.33 0.95
N LEU A 652 -5.22 5.23 1.84
CA LEU A 652 -6.16 4.10 1.90
C LEU A 652 -7.52 4.52 1.37
N TYR A 653 -7.84 4.15 0.13
CA TYR A 653 -9.14 4.41 -0.47
C TYR A 653 -9.90 3.11 -0.74
N LEU A 654 -11.17 3.09 -0.35
CA LEU A 654 -12.12 2.03 -0.67
C LEU A 654 -13.33 2.63 -1.38
N TYR A 655 -13.59 2.17 -2.59
CA TYR A 655 -14.71 2.60 -3.41
C TYR A 655 -15.69 1.46 -3.61
N TYR A 656 -16.95 1.67 -3.24
CA TYR A 656 -18.05 0.75 -3.48
C TYR A 656 -18.84 1.25 -4.68
N TYR A 657 -18.93 0.46 -5.74
CA TYR A 657 -19.61 0.88 -6.96
C TYR A 657 -20.61 -0.15 -7.47
N LYS A 658 -21.60 0.37 -8.20
CA LYS A 658 -22.69 -0.37 -8.82
C LYS A 658 -22.41 -0.48 -10.30
N ILE A 659 -22.22 -1.70 -10.78
CA ILE A 659 -22.20 -1.96 -12.21
C ILE A 659 -23.45 -2.74 -12.54
N PHE A 660 -24.30 -2.15 -13.38
CA PHE A 660 -25.54 -2.80 -13.80
C PHE A 660 -25.30 -3.82 -14.90
N LYS A 661 -26.13 -4.85 -14.90
CA LYS A 661 -26.09 -5.93 -15.88
C LYS A 661 -26.18 -5.40 -17.32
N ASN A 662 -25.25 -5.83 -18.17
CA ASN A 662 -25.34 -5.56 -19.60
C ASN A 662 -26.45 -6.42 -20.22
N THR A 663 -27.43 -5.76 -20.84
CA THR A 663 -28.60 -6.39 -21.49
C THR A 663 -28.22 -7.32 -22.65
N HIS A 664 -27.03 -7.16 -23.23
CA HIS A 664 -26.52 -8.01 -24.32
C HIS A 664 -25.63 -9.15 -23.83
N CYS A 665 -25.24 -9.19 -22.56
CA CYS A 665 -24.30 -10.19 -22.06
C CYS A 665 -24.85 -11.62 -22.20
N VAL A 666 -24.13 -12.46 -22.92
CA VAL A 666 -24.53 -13.85 -23.21
C VAL A 666 -24.56 -14.74 -21.95
N VAL A 667 -23.70 -14.48 -20.96
CA VAL A 667 -23.60 -15.30 -19.74
C VAL A 667 -24.74 -14.99 -18.77
N CYS A 668 -24.84 -13.75 -18.28
CA CYS A 668 -25.79 -13.43 -17.21
C CYS A 668 -27.25 -13.32 -17.67
N ASN A 669 -27.50 -13.18 -18.97
CA ASN A 669 -28.85 -13.33 -19.53
C ASN A 669 -29.27 -14.79 -19.74
N LYS A 670 -28.50 -15.75 -19.19
CA LYS A 670 -28.79 -17.20 -19.21
C LYS A 670 -28.98 -17.76 -20.62
N LYS A 671 -28.24 -17.25 -21.62
CA LYS A 671 -28.15 -17.94 -22.91
C LYS A 671 -27.27 -19.18 -22.72
N ARG A 672 -27.87 -20.29 -22.28
CA ARG A 672 -27.18 -21.58 -22.20
C ARG A 672 -27.01 -22.12 -23.62
N ILE A 673 -25.78 -22.13 -24.10
CA ILE A 673 -25.48 -22.54 -25.47
C ILE A 673 -24.96 -23.96 -25.40
N HIS A 674 -25.91 -24.89 -25.45
CA HIS A 674 -25.63 -26.30 -25.65
C HIS A 674 -25.63 -26.57 -27.15
N ILE A 675 -24.62 -27.29 -27.63
CA ILE A 675 -24.62 -27.79 -28.99
C ILE A 675 -24.44 -29.30 -28.97
N SER A 676 -25.30 -29.99 -29.70
CA SER A 676 -25.08 -31.40 -30.05
C SER A 676 -24.35 -31.47 -31.37
N LEU A 677 -23.18 -32.08 -31.38
CA LEU A 677 -22.38 -32.33 -32.58
C LEU A 677 -22.06 -33.82 -32.65
N LYS A 678 -21.99 -34.37 -33.85
CA LYS A 678 -21.52 -35.75 -34.03
C LYS A 678 -20.01 -35.80 -33.81
N LYS A 679 -19.49 -36.90 -33.31
CA LYS A 679 -18.02 -37.11 -33.22
C LYS A 679 -17.32 -36.96 -34.59
N THR A 680 -18.04 -37.21 -35.68
CA THR A 680 -17.56 -37.03 -37.07
C THR A 680 -17.65 -35.59 -37.57
N ASP A 681 -18.37 -34.69 -36.89
CA ASP A 681 -18.44 -33.28 -37.29
C ASP A 681 -17.07 -32.60 -37.15
N THR A 682 -16.83 -31.60 -37.99
CA THR A 682 -15.56 -30.84 -38.00
C THR A 682 -15.66 -29.58 -37.16
N LEU A 683 -14.50 -29.08 -36.72
CA LEU A 683 -14.40 -27.80 -36.01
C LEU A 683 -14.93 -26.63 -36.86
N ASN A 684 -14.86 -26.73 -38.20
CA ASN A 684 -15.47 -25.76 -39.12
C ASN A 684 -16.98 -25.60 -38.92
N LYS A 685 -17.70 -26.70 -38.67
CA LYS A 685 -19.14 -26.67 -38.47
C LYS A 685 -19.51 -25.84 -37.24
N LEU A 686 -18.74 -26.01 -36.16
CA LEU A 686 -18.88 -25.19 -34.95
C LEU A 686 -18.50 -23.73 -35.22
N PHE A 687 -17.42 -23.48 -35.96
CA PHE A 687 -17.00 -22.12 -36.29
C PHE A 687 -18.08 -21.36 -37.09
N GLN A 688 -18.68 -21.96 -38.12
CA GLN A 688 -19.77 -21.33 -38.88
C GLN A 688 -20.98 -21.06 -38.00
N PHE A 689 -21.36 -22.03 -37.15
CA PHE A 689 -22.46 -21.85 -36.19
C PHE A 689 -22.22 -20.61 -35.30
N ILE A 690 -21.03 -20.45 -34.73
CA ILE A 690 -20.70 -19.30 -33.88
C ILE A 690 -20.72 -18.00 -34.70
N ARG A 691 -20.11 -18.00 -35.89
CA ARG A 691 -20.06 -16.82 -36.76
C ARG A 691 -21.46 -16.31 -37.11
N GLU A 692 -22.35 -17.21 -37.50
CA GLU A 692 -23.75 -16.90 -37.87
C GLU A 692 -24.57 -16.46 -36.65
N THR A 693 -24.44 -17.18 -35.53
CA THR A 693 -25.27 -16.93 -34.33
C THR A 693 -24.89 -15.63 -33.62
N TYR A 694 -23.61 -15.28 -33.59
CA TYR A 694 -23.10 -14.11 -32.86
C TYR A 694 -22.70 -12.96 -33.77
N ASN A 695 -22.91 -13.08 -35.09
CA ASN A 695 -22.56 -12.08 -36.09
C ASN A 695 -21.14 -11.52 -35.90
N SER A 696 -20.16 -12.43 -35.74
CA SER A 696 -18.78 -12.07 -35.45
C SER A 696 -17.82 -12.82 -36.35
N GLU A 697 -17.01 -12.06 -37.09
CA GLU A 697 -16.00 -12.59 -38.01
C GLU A 697 -14.73 -13.05 -37.27
N GLN A 698 -14.43 -12.47 -36.10
CA GLN A 698 -13.32 -12.92 -35.27
C GLN A 698 -13.82 -13.85 -34.19
N VAL A 699 -13.37 -15.10 -34.28
CA VAL A 699 -13.70 -16.13 -33.31
C VAL A 699 -12.40 -16.80 -32.88
N SER A 700 -12.24 -16.92 -31.58
CA SER A 700 -11.25 -17.76 -30.91
C SER A 700 -12.00 -18.88 -30.21
N ILE A 701 -11.63 -20.11 -30.52
CA ILE A 701 -12.15 -21.31 -29.90
C ILE A 701 -10.98 -22.01 -29.22
N SER A 702 -11.07 -22.15 -27.92
CA SER A 702 -10.08 -22.83 -27.11
C SER A 702 -10.74 -23.88 -26.23
N SER A 703 -9.99 -24.94 -25.95
CA SER A 703 -10.35 -25.91 -24.92
C SER A 703 -9.49 -25.69 -23.69
N HIS A 704 -9.72 -26.50 -22.65
CA HIS A 704 -8.90 -26.54 -21.44
C HIS A 704 -7.40 -26.81 -21.71
N SER A 705 -7.05 -27.49 -22.81
CA SER A 705 -5.68 -27.93 -23.08
C SER A 705 -5.01 -27.26 -24.28
N SER A 706 -5.77 -26.64 -25.19
CA SER A 706 -5.18 -25.99 -26.36
C SER A 706 -6.11 -24.98 -27.05
N VAL A 707 -5.51 -24.05 -27.78
CA VAL A 707 -6.23 -23.21 -28.76
C VAL A 707 -6.57 -24.06 -29.99
N LEU A 708 -7.87 -24.29 -30.20
CA LEU A 708 -8.37 -25.06 -31.33
C LEU A 708 -8.36 -24.23 -32.61
N PHE A 709 -8.81 -22.97 -32.53
CA PHE A 709 -8.92 -22.08 -33.68
C PHE A 709 -8.92 -20.59 -33.30
N ILE A 710 -8.31 -19.71 -34.11
CA ILE A 710 -8.30 -18.25 -33.95
C ILE A 710 -8.36 -17.57 -35.33
N THR A 711 -9.24 -16.57 -35.50
CA THR A 711 -9.36 -15.76 -36.74
C THR A 711 -8.52 -14.46 -36.77
N ALA A 712 -7.84 -14.09 -35.68
CA ALA A 712 -7.24 -12.75 -35.56
C ALA A 712 -6.09 -12.45 -36.56
N LYS A 713 -6.05 -11.22 -37.08
CA LYS A 713 -5.22 -10.78 -38.25
C LYS A 713 -3.70 -10.95 -38.08
N CYS A 714 -3.20 -10.99 -36.85
CA CYS A 714 -1.76 -11.03 -36.55
C CYS A 714 -1.16 -12.45 -36.63
N PHE A 715 -2.00 -13.49 -36.62
CA PHE A 715 -1.56 -14.86 -36.87
C PHE A 715 -1.83 -15.20 -38.34
N ASN A 716 -0.76 -15.53 -39.07
CA ASN A 716 -0.76 -15.87 -40.48
C ASN A 716 -2.01 -16.69 -40.89
N LYS A 717 -2.91 -16.10 -41.69
CA LYS A 717 -4.17 -16.72 -42.17
C LYS A 717 -3.98 -18.13 -42.77
N LYS A 718 -2.78 -18.43 -43.29
CA LYS A 718 -2.43 -19.72 -43.90
C LYS A 718 -2.17 -20.85 -42.91
N ASN A 719 -1.84 -20.58 -41.64
CA ASN A 719 -1.42 -21.62 -40.69
C ASN A 719 -2.53 -22.18 -39.78
N ASN A 720 -3.72 -21.59 -39.70
CA ASN A 720 -4.80 -22.08 -38.81
C ASN A 720 -6.01 -22.69 -39.54
N GLN A 721 -6.15 -22.51 -40.86
CA GLN A 721 -7.29 -23.05 -41.61
C GLN A 721 -7.33 -24.58 -41.65
N HIS A 722 -6.18 -25.25 -41.65
CA HIS A 722 -6.15 -26.72 -41.67
C HIS A 722 -6.78 -27.35 -40.41
N LYS A 723 -6.76 -26.64 -39.27
CA LYS A 723 -7.35 -27.11 -38.00
C LYS A 723 -8.88 -27.17 -38.04
N LEU A 724 -9.52 -26.35 -38.88
CA LEU A 724 -10.98 -26.37 -39.06
C LEU A 724 -11.48 -27.70 -39.63
N ASN A 725 -10.62 -28.43 -40.35
CA ASN A 725 -10.97 -29.72 -40.94
C ASN A 725 -10.85 -30.89 -39.96
N SER A 726 -10.29 -30.68 -38.76
CA SER A 726 -10.19 -31.74 -37.75
C SER A 726 -11.58 -32.10 -37.22
N THR A 727 -11.87 -33.39 -37.12
CA THR A 727 -13.13 -33.87 -36.51
C THR A 727 -13.05 -33.82 -34.99
N PHE A 728 -14.20 -33.75 -34.32
CA PHE A 728 -14.25 -33.83 -32.86
C PHE A 728 -13.67 -35.15 -32.33
N GLN A 729 -13.81 -36.27 -33.05
CA GLN A 729 -13.14 -37.52 -32.73
C GLN A 729 -11.61 -37.37 -32.71
N GLN A 730 -11.02 -36.79 -33.76
CA GLN A 730 -9.57 -36.57 -33.83
C GLN A 730 -9.07 -35.63 -32.72
N LEU A 731 -9.87 -34.61 -32.38
CA LEU A 731 -9.55 -33.69 -31.30
C LEU A 731 -9.65 -34.37 -29.93
N MET A 732 -10.57 -35.31 -29.74
CA MET A 732 -10.64 -36.14 -28.52
C MET A 732 -9.46 -37.09 -28.43
N ASP A 733 -9.09 -37.77 -29.51
CA ASP A 733 -7.95 -38.69 -29.54
C ASP A 733 -6.62 -37.98 -29.22
N GLN A 734 -6.52 -36.69 -29.55
CA GLN A 734 -5.39 -35.82 -29.21
C GLN A 734 -5.45 -35.24 -27.79
N GLY A 735 -6.47 -35.56 -27.00
CA GLY A 735 -6.69 -34.97 -25.67
C GLY A 735 -7.04 -33.48 -25.69
N LYS A 736 -7.44 -32.94 -26.86
CA LYS A 736 -7.75 -31.52 -27.03
C LYS A 736 -9.20 -31.19 -26.70
N VAL A 737 -10.13 -32.14 -26.85
CA VAL A 737 -11.55 -31.98 -26.51
C VAL A 737 -11.97 -33.16 -25.64
N ILE A 738 -12.89 -32.93 -24.70
CA ILE A 738 -13.43 -33.97 -23.81
C ILE A 738 -14.92 -34.13 -24.10
N GLN A 739 -15.42 -35.37 -24.09
CA GLN A 739 -16.85 -35.65 -24.19
C GLN A 739 -17.60 -35.02 -23.01
N ASN A 740 -18.70 -34.30 -23.29
CA ASN A 740 -19.43 -33.49 -22.30
C ASN A 740 -18.60 -32.36 -21.67
N GLY A 741 -17.50 -31.98 -22.32
CA GLY A 741 -16.71 -30.81 -21.96
C GLY A 741 -17.30 -29.51 -22.49
N TYR A 742 -16.56 -28.42 -22.31
CA TYR A 742 -16.91 -27.12 -22.82
C TYR A 742 -15.76 -26.53 -23.65
N LEU A 743 -16.11 -25.58 -24.50
CA LEU A 743 -15.17 -24.75 -25.24
C LEU A 743 -15.30 -23.32 -24.77
N ASN A 744 -14.17 -22.66 -24.58
CA ASN A 744 -14.09 -21.23 -24.39
C ASN A 744 -14.14 -20.56 -25.78
N VAL A 745 -15.23 -19.83 -26.02
CA VAL A 745 -15.47 -19.09 -27.25
C VAL A 745 -15.34 -17.61 -26.95
N GLN A 746 -14.37 -16.98 -27.61
CA GLN A 746 -14.17 -15.54 -27.58
C GLN A 746 -14.47 -14.99 -28.98
N THR A 747 -15.40 -14.05 -29.04
CA THR A 747 -15.72 -13.27 -30.24
C THR A 747 -15.18 -11.84 -30.08
N GLU A 748 -15.39 -10.98 -31.08
CA GLU A 748 -15.07 -9.55 -30.96
C GLU A 748 -15.80 -8.87 -29.79
N ARG A 749 -16.95 -9.42 -29.35
CA ARG A 749 -17.86 -8.77 -28.41
C ARG A 749 -18.12 -9.56 -27.14
N ASP A 750 -18.00 -10.88 -27.21
CA ASP A 750 -18.47 -11.77 -26.16
C ASP A 750 -17.40 -12.82 -25.80
N ASN A 751 -17.41 -13.25 -24.54
CA ASN A 751 -16.74 -14.46 -24.11
C ASN A 751 -17.76 -15.34 -23.40
N PHE A 752 -17.81 -16.61 -23.76
CA PHE A 752 -18.72 -17.56 -23.15
C PHE A 752 -18.22 -18.99 -23.31
N LEU A 753 -18.73 -19.84 -22.42
CA LEU A 753 -18.55 -21.28 -22.53
C LEU A 753 -19.66 -21.87 -23.40
N LEU A 754 -19.26 -22.70 -24.35
CA LEU A 754 -20.14 -23.49 -25.18
C LEU A 754 -20.01 -24.96 -24.76
N PHE A 755 -21.09 -25.54 -24.26
CA PHE A 755 -21.08 -26.90 -23.73
C PHE A 755 -21.34 -27.88 -24.87
N LEU A 756 -20.39 -28.79 -25.08
CA LEU A 756 -20.41 -29.77 -26.16
C LEU A 756 -21.08 -31.05 -25.69
N HIS A 757 -22.16 -31.44 -26.35
CA HIS A 757 -22.66 -32.80 -26.30
C HIS A 757 -22.22 -33.52 -27.59
N LEU A 758 -21.34 -34.51 -27.46
CA LEU A 758 -20.81 -35.25 -28.61
C LEU A 758 -21.53 -36.59 -28.75
N GLU A 759 -22.37 -36.71 -29.77
CA GLU A 759 -23.15 -37.91 -30.13
C GLU A 759 -22.35 -38.88 -31.01
#